data_AF-A0A3D9G133-F1
#
_entry.id   AF-A0A3D9G133-F1
#
_cell.length_a   1.000
_cell.length_b   1.000
_cell.length_c   1.000
_cell.angle_alpha   90.00
_cell.angle_beta   90.00
_cell.angle_gamma   90.00
#
_symmetry.space_group_name_H-M   'P 1'
#
loop_
_entity.id
_entity.type
_entity.pdbx_description
1 polymer ?
#
loop_
_entity_poly.entity_id
_entity_poly.type
_entity_poly.pdbx_seq_one_letter_code
_entity_poly.pdbx_strand_id
1 'polypeptide(L)'
;MKIKLLILFVIVLTIQSCSGYKEVQMPPSQHIADPGNTIKIPVIVHVLHKNGDKILSDDQIDAMIDSLASDFKGKNAAVPADKAGDRPAGYKRKNSKIVFEKAKILPDGTLTTGIIKRKTSTRVFSYRKRKAFAESPLIDPYHYLNIYICNVNKGTNAYTPTETANHGVVIDYDMIGNVKKEHTLTHEVGHWLGLLHIFEGECNDNDGIKDTPAQKKINRAYKSTDADVKCSNESRIVMATNFMGYNENRDFFSADQIEAMRQFYLQYQKPATKPKDIEEFKTERLNLFLGVLQLNDSIPEDSQAFPDCGPFLNLVENKISESENSSGLKLVAEQEHLPNAFNWQSDIINTISVIVAEQFEKEAFNLALNRLFKNIVEPPADQDKINYATTFYALFPETTAFIKEIYYSGNPYTGLNIATLQMHIKNDINEVPNLFAEKPEILLPKINNYPLARDFLSISSEVIQSSSIGTDLPDIINRISLKPYITNEVRQLTGAIAVISNSLRAESGEGEGLWIDPVLLLSPYKIDLQNAEGAKIRQIYRLLYCQLSRFSFIKTYMDSGSTNLEQALKIQNLLIFVNKLEDAYTFLKSKDFKLLTLEDQLSYAEKINKSIYQVMSVLSKIPELGLNEKIIKIPENYLKIFKSLLKKEYPNAMLLIVSEFKSYLHAEQSNNELIIVAAEIAADTDGSKIKAILKDSVDPIGTSALKRISPCNISLNSYAGINLGYETIEDPNAKDSWYGGVTAPIGISVSFLPSSVGSWSIFLEVLDLGSLVNVRFKNDETTYDDLRFEQFLSPGAGIFYNFKNTPLTIGGRYNYISNLRTITYNDGVSDIVETGQNVSRVSFSILFDIPLFTIYNKKRK
;
A
#
# COMPACT_ATOMS: atom_id res chain seq x y z
N MET A 1 -24.96 42.00 15.70
CA MET A 1 -25.09 41.15 16.91
C MET A 1 -25.20 39.65 16.63
N LYS A 2 -26.06 39.17 15.71
CA LYS A 2 -26.33 37.73 15.51
C LYS A 2 -25.14 36.82 15.15
N ILE A 3 -24.06 37.33 14.54
CA ILE A 3 -22.89 36.52 14.13
C ILE A 3 -22.05 36.02 15.33
N LYS A 4 -21.93 36.79 16.42
CA LYS A 4 -21.20 36.32 17.62
C LYS A 4 -21.92 35.15 18.33
N LEU A 5 -23.24 35.01 18.16
CA LEU A 5 -24.01 33.94 18.78
C LEU A 5 -23.83 32.61 18.02
N LEU A 6 -23.70 32.64 16.69
CA LEU A 6 -23.49 31.44 15.87
C LEU A 6 -22.11 30.82 16.11
N ILE A 7 -21.07 31.66 16.22
CA ILE A 7 -19.71 31.21 16.56
C ILE A 7 -19.69 30.57 17.97
N LEU A 8 -20.42 31.15 18.93
CA LEU A 8 -20.57 30.55 20.26
C LEU A 8 -21.28 29.18 20.21
N PHE A 9 -22.31 29.03 19.36
CA PHE A 9 -23.05 27.77 19.22
C PHE A 9 -22.20 26.64 18.63
N VAL A 10 -21.33 26.94 17.66
CA VAL A 10 -20.38 25.96 17.07
C VAL A 10 -19.26 25.59 18.06
N ILE A 11 -18.81 26.54 18.89
CA ILE A 11 -17.83 26.26 19.96
C ILE A 11 -18.47 25.43 21.08
N VAL A 12 -19.74 25.65 21.43
CA VAL A 12 -20.45 24.83 22.43
C VAL A 12 -20.73 23.41 21.90
N LEU A 13 -21.12 23.26 20.62
CA LEU A 13 -21.32 21.94 19.99
C LEU A 13 -20.03 21.15 19.72
N THR A 14 -18.85 21.70 20.05
CA THR A 14 -17.57 20.98 20.03
C THR A 14 -17.01 20.67 21.42
N ILE A 15 -17.79 20.90 22.50
CA ILE A 15 -17.42 20.57 23.89
C ILE A 15 -18.50 19.68 24.54
N GLN A 16 -18.83 18.55 23.90
CA GLN A 16 -19.58 17.48 24.59
C GLN A 16 -19.29 16.06 24.08
N SER A 17 -18.01 15.74 23.87
CA SER A 17 -17.51 14.37 23.67
C SER A 17 -16.16 14.09 24.34
N CYS A 18 -15.86 14.79 25.45
CA CYS A 18 -14.76 14.46 26.36
C CYS A 18 -15.27 13.72 27.62
N SER A 19 -15.80 12.51 27.40
CA SER A 19 -16.06 11.53 28.46
C SER A 19 -16.03 10.15 27.82
N GLY A 20 -15.14 9.26 28.27
CA GLY A 20 -15.02 7.92 27.68
C GLY A 20 -14.07 7.84 26.49
N TYR A 21 -12.84 8.33 26.63
CA TYR A 21 -11.74 7.41 26.33
C TYR A 21 -11.96 6.22 27.27
N LYS A 22 -12.25 5.03 26.73
CA LYS A 22 -12.11 3.83 27.55
C LYS A 22 -10.63 3.67 27.82
N GLU A 23 -10.25 3.88 29.07
CA GLU A 23 -9.05 3.28 29.64
C GLU A 23 -9.08 1.77 29.40
N VAL A 24 -7.93 1.12 29.58
CA VAL A 24 -7.88 -0.35 29.63
C VAL A 24 -8.54 -0.80 30.93
N GLN A 25 -9.88 -0.83 30.95
CA GLN A 25 -10.63 -1.60 31.95
C GLN A 25 -10.10 -3.03 31.87
N MET A 26 -9.39 -3.44 32.91
CA MET A 26 -8.86 -4.79 33.01
C MET A 26 -10.02 -5.78 32.79
N PRO A 27 -9.89 -6.78 31.90
CA PRO A 27 -10.87 -7.85 31.84
C PRO A 27 -10.95 -8.50 33.23
N PRO A 28 -12.15 -8.90 33.72
CA PRO A 28 -12.32 -9.41 35.08
C PRO A 28 -11.31 -10.52 35.38
N SER A 29 -10.37 -10.22 36.27
CA SER A 29 -9.11 -10.97 36.33
C SER A 29 -9.32 -12.36 36.92
N GLN A 30 -8.92 -13.38 36.16
CA GLN A 30 -8.39 -14.57 36.81
C GLN A 30 -7.07 -14.15 37.46
N HIS A 31 -7.06 -14.06 38.79
CA HIS A 31 -5.84 -13.78 39.54
C HIS A 31 -4.85 -14.93 39.33
N ILE A 32 -3.76 -14.66 38.60
CA ILE A 32 -2.79 -15.70 38.26
C ILE A 32 -1.92 -15.98 39.49
N ALA A 33 -1.65 -17.25 39.76
CA ALA A 33 -0.76 -17.64 40.85
C ALA A 33 0.69 -17.24 40.50
N ASP A 34 1.13 -16.09 41.01
CA ASP A 34 2.53 -15.66 40.90
C ASP A 34 3.41 -16.52 41.83
N PRO A 35 4.36 -17.33 41.30
CA PRO A 35 5.28 -18.10 42.13
C PRO A 35 6.34 -17.23 42.85
N GLY A 36 6.31 -15.90 42.68
CA GLY A 36 7.28 -14.97 43.25
C GLY A 36 8.66 -15.05 42.59
N ASN A 37 8.74 -15.61 41.37
CA ASN A 37 9.98 -15.76 40.62
C ASN A 37 10.42 -14.43 39.97
N THR A 38 11.69 -14.34 39.60
CA THR A 38 12.21 -13.21 38.82
C THR A 38 11.64 -13.24 37.41
N ILE A 39 10.94 -12.17 37.03
CA ILE A 39 10.47 -11.93 35.67
C ILE A 39 11.61 -11.23 34.93
N LYS A 40 12.09 -11.84 33.83
CA LYS A 40 13.00 -11.20 32.88
C LYS A 40 12.20 -10.62 31.72
N ILE A 41 12.44 -9.35 31.40
CA ILE A 41 11.80 -8.68 30.26
C ILE A 41 12.90 -8.23 29.29
N PRO A 42 13.00 -8.82 28.09
CA PRO A 42 13.96 -8.39 27.07
C PRO A 42 13.57 -7.02 26.50
N VAL A 43 14.56 -6.16 26.31
CA VAL A 43 14.40 -4.77 25.87
C VAL A 43 14.95 -4.58 24.46
N ILE A 44 14.18 -3.92 23.58
CA ILE A 44 14.61 -3.51 22.23
C ILE A 44 14.55 -1.99 22.15
N VAL A 45 15.65 -1.34 21.76
CA VAL A 45 15.80 0.11 21.72
C VAL A 45 15.90 0.62 20.28
N HIS A 46 14.89 1.37 19.83
CA HIS A 46 14.77 1.95 18.50
C HIS A 46 15.22 3.43 18.50
N VAL A 47 16.37 3.74 17.92
CA VAL A 47 16.95 5.10 17.90
C VAL A 47 16.68 5.77 16.54
N LEU A 48 15.81 6.78 16.49
CA LEU A 48 15.34 7.41 15.25
C LEU A 48 15.96 8.81 15.03
N HIS A 49 17.19 8.84 14.51
CA HIS A 49 18.05 10.04 14.50
C HIS A 49 18.17 10.68 13.11
N LYS A 50 18.44 11.99 13.03
CA LYS A 50 18.75 12.67 11.76
C LYS A 50 20.26 12.59 11.44
N ASN A 51 20.63 12.92 10.19
CA ASN A 51 22.01 13.28 9.87
C ASN A 51 22.40 14.57 10.63
N GLY A 52 23.48 14.51 11.42
CA GLY A 52 24.01 15.65 12.19
C GLY A 52 23.53 15.74 13.65
N ASP A 53 22.56 14.92 14.06
CA ASP A 53 22.14 14.84 15.46
C ASP A 53 23.18 14.10 16.32
N LYS A 54 23.16 14.33 17.64
CA LYS A 54 23.96 13.55 18.60
C LYS A 54 23.41 12.12 18.69
N ILE A 55 24.00 11.21 17.93
CA ILE A 55 23.76 9.77 18.04
C ILE A 55 24.23 9.31 19.43
N LEU A 56 23.35 8.70 20.22
CA LEU A 56 23.72 8.09 21.50
C LEU A 56 24.67 6.90 21.26
N SER A 57 25.74 6.79 22.05
CA SER A 57 26.56 5.57 22.09
C SER A 57 25.77 4.42 22.73
N ASP A 58 26.21 3.20 22.50
CA ASP A 58 25.56 2.02 23.08
C ASP A 58 25.74 2.03 24.61
N ASP A 59 26.86 2.54 25.13
CA ASP A 59 27.08 2.73 26.58
C ASP A 59 26.05 3.67 27.22
N GLN A 60 25.58 4.71 26.50
CA GLN A 60 24.53 5.59 27.01
C GLN A 60 23.16 4.89 27.06
N ILE A 61 22.92 3.94 26.16
CA ILE A 61 21.69 3.13 26.10
C ILE A 61 21.74 2.02 27.16
N ASP A 62 22.91 1.45 27.40
CA ASP A 62 23.12 0.42 28.40
C ASP A 62 23.03 1.01 29.82
N ALA A 63 23.65 2.17 30.06
CA ALA A 63 23.48 2.92 31.31
C ALA A 63 22.01 3.29 31.59
N MET A 64 21.22 3.62 30.55
CA MET A 64 19.78 3.86 30.68
C MET A 64 19.02 2.60 31.13
N ILE A 65 19.35 1.43 30.55
CA ILE A 65 18.73 0.14 30.90
C ILE A 65 19.17 -0.31 32.30
N ASP A 66 20.42 -0.10 32.69
CA ASP A 66 20.92 -0.36 34.04
C ASP A 66 20.25 0.55 35.09
N SER A 67 20.02 1.83 34.76
CA SER A 67 19.30 2.79 35.62
C SER A 67 17.85 2.31 35.86
N LEU A 68 17.12 1.97 34.81
CA LEU A 68 15.78 1.34 34.86
C LEU A 68 15.80 0.04 35.69
N ALA A 69 16.76 -0.84 35.43
CA ALA A 69 16.88 -2.11 36.15
C ALA A 69 17.31 -1.92 37.61
N SER A 70 17.91 -0.79 37.99
CA SER A 70 18.25 -0.43 39.37
C SER A 70 17.04 0.10 40.14
N ASP A 71 16.22 0.95 39.52
CA ASP A 71 14.94 1.43 40.04
C ASP A 71 14.00 0.25 40.36
N PHE A 72 13.79 -0.67 39.42
CA PHE A 72 12.92 -1.84 39.62
C PHE A 72 13.47 -2.85 40.64
N LYS A 73 14.79 -2.84 40.92
CA LYS A 73 15.41 -3.62 42.02
C LYS A 73 15.36 -2.88 43.37
N GLY A 74 14.91 -1.62 43.41
CA GLY A 74 14.95 -0.74 44.59
C GLY A 74 16.37 -0.38 45.04
N LYS A 75 17.35 -0.45 44.12
CA LYS A 75 18.79 -0.22 44.36
C LYS A 75 19.27 1.17 43.93
N ASN A 76 18.43 1.90 43.21
CA ASN A 76 18.54 3.32 42.92
C ASN A 76 18.82 4.18 44.18
N ALA A 77 19.40 5.36 43.99
CA ALA A 77 19.70 6.27 45.09
C ALA A 77 18.42 6.67 45.84
N ALA A 78 18.47 6.63 47.18
CA ALA A 78 17.38 7.18 47.99
C ALA A 78 17.36 8.71 47.81
N VAL A 79 16.17 9.32 47.82
CA VAL A 79 16.10 10.78 47.87
C VAL A 79 16.69 11.28 49.20
N PRO A 80 17.52 12.34 49.20
CA PRO A 80 18.08 12.94 50.41
C PRO A 80 17.05 13.27 51.51
N ALA A 81 17.45 13.05 52.77
CA ALA A 81 16.55 13.11 53.93
C ALA A 81 16.08 14.53 54.30
N ASP A 82 16.86 15.56 53.97
CA ASP A 82 16.49 16.98 54.04
C ASP A 82 15.26 17.29 53.18
N LYS A 83 15.14 16.59 52.05
CA LYS A 83 13.95 16.63 51.22
C LYS A 83 12.87 15.68 51.75
N ALA A 84 13.24 14.45 52.12
CA ALA A 84 12.30 13.35 52.38
C ALA A 84 11.72 13.31 53.81
N GLY A 85 11.82 14.41 54.56
CA GLY A 85 11.64 14.44 56.02
C GLY A 85 10.35 13.83 56.58
N ASP A 86 9.24 13.93 55.85
CA ASP A 86 7.93 13.43 56.29
C ASP A 86 7.56 12.04 55.73
N ARG A 87 8.50 11.27 55.16
CA ARG A 87 8.20 9.97 54.54
C ARG A 87 7.84 8.91 55.60
N PRO A 88 6.65 8.27 55.54
CA PRO A 88 6.29 7.19 56.45
C PRO A 88 7.24 6.00 56.38
N ALA A 89 7.54 5.39 57.52
CA ALA A 89 8.40 4.21 57.60
C ALA A 89 7.89 2.99 56.80
N GLY A 90 6.60 2.95 56.42
CA GLY A 90 6.05 1.92 55.53
C GLY A 90 6.40 2.12 54.05
N TYR A 91 6.70 3.36 53.62
CA TYR A 91 7.02 3.68 52.24
C TYR A 91 8.54 3.53 52.03
N LYS A 92 8.98 2.38 51.54
CA LYS A 92 10.38 2.08 51.26
C LYS A 92 10.56 1.52 49.85
N ARG A 93 11.76 1.71 49.29
CA ARG A 93 12.25 0.97 48.12
C ARG A 93 12.10 -0.54 48.36
N LYS A 94 11.62 -1.25 47.34
CA LYS A 94 11.42 -2.71 47.32
C LYS A 94 11.94 -3.25 45.99
N ASN A 95 12.38 -4.51 46.00
CA ASN A 95 12.74 -5.22 44.77
C ASN A 95 11.47 -5.83 44.16
N SER A 96 11.10 -5.37 42.96
CA SER A 96 9.93 -5.89 42.21
C SER A 96 10.11 -7.33 41.71
N LYS A 97 11.34 -7.84 41.71
CA LYS A 97 11.76 -9.05 40.97
C LYS A 97 11.37 -8.99 39.48
N ILE A 98 11.23 -7.81 38.90
CA ILE A 98 11.21 -7.58 37.45
C ILE A 98 12.63 -7.09 37.08
N VAL A 99 13.21 -7.67 36.03
CA VAL A 99 14.56 -7.35 35.56
C VAL A 99 14.54 -7.13 34.06
N PHE A 100 15.02 -5.96 33.65
CA PHE A 100 15.21 -5.60 32.25
C PHE A 100 16.63 -5.94 31.81
N GLU A 101 16.76 -6.60 30.66
CA GLU A 101 18.02 -6.96 30.01
C GLU A 101 17.86 -6.64 28.51
N LYS A 102 18.91 -6.19 27.80
CA LYS A 102 18.82 -6.06 26.33
C LYS A 102 18.43 -7.39 25.70
N ALA A 103 17.51 -7.35 24.74
CA ALA A 103 17.21 -8.49 23.88
C ALA A 103 18.51 -8.94 23.19
N LYS A 104 18.77 -10.25 23.23
CA LYS A 104 19.92 -10.89 22.56
C LYS A 104 19.50 -11.77 21.39
N ILE A 105 18.21 -12.13 21.38
CA ILE A 105 17.50 -12.86 20.32
C ILE A 105 16.20 -12.08 20.07
N LEU A 106 15.71 -12.09 18.83
CA LEU A 106 14.39 -11.60 18.41
C LEU A 106 13.36 -12.77 18.37
N PRO A 107 12.04 -12.52 18.19
CA PRO A 107 11.01 -13.58 18.18
C PRO A 107 11.21 -14.67 17.12
N ASP A 108 11.91 -14.34 16.04
CA ASP A 108 12.25 -15.20 14.91
C ASP A 108 13.55 -16.00 15.10
N GLY A 109 14.26 -15.81 16.21
CA GLY A 109 15.52 -16.47 16.51
C GLY A 109 16.77 -15.72 16.01
N THR A 110 16.63 -14.59 15.31
CA THR A 110 17.76 -13.79 14.86
C THR A 110 18.47 -13.15 16.06
N LEU A 111 19.81 -13.23 16.11
CA LEU A 111 20.62 -12.58 17.14
C LEU A 111 20.58 -11.06 16.98
N THR A 112 20.54 -10.33 18.10
CA THR A 112 20.47 -8.87 18.11
C THR A 112 21.34 -8.26 19.21
N THR A 113 21.77 -7.01 19.00
CA THR A 113 22.40 -6.17 20.03
C THR A 113 21.38 -5.62 21.05
N GLY A 114 20.08 -5.77 20.75
CA GLY A 114 18.98 -5.08 21.44
C GLY A 114 18.82 -3.61 21.02
N ILE A 115 19.59 -3.13 20.03
CA ILE A 115 19.63 -1.71 19.63
C ILE A 115 19.49 -1.59 18.11
N ILE A 116 18.43 -0.92 17.66
CA ILE A 116 18.08 -0.68 16.25
C ILE A 116 18.19 0.81 15.96
N LYS A 117 19.27 1.25 15.30
CA LYS A 117 19.46 2.66 14.92
C LYS A 117 18.99 2.90 13.48
N ARG A 118 18.02 3.79 13.27
CA ARG A 118 17.50 4.18 11.95
C ARG A 118 17.64 5.68 11.73
N LYS A 119 17.91 6.06 10.48
CA LYS A 119 17.91 7.46 10.04
C LYS A 119 16.48 7.92 9.78
N THR A 120 16.13 9.13 10.20
CA THR A 120 14.81 9.74 9.95
C THR A 120 14.90 11.10 9.27
N SER A 121 13.84 11.45 8.52
CA SER A 121 13.53 12.81 8.05
C SER A 121 12.61 13.58 9.00
N THR A 122 12.05 12.92 10.02
CA THR A 122 11.13 13.51 10.99
C THR A 122 11.86 14.43 11.95
N ARG A 123 11.50 15.71 11.91
CA ARG A 123 12.07 16.74 12.79
C ARG A 123 11.59 16.63 14.25
N VAL A 124 10.33 16.23 14.46
CA VAL A 124 9.69 16.09 15.77
C VAL A 124 8.65 14.98 15.71
N PHE A 125 8.75 14.02 16.62
CA PHE A 125 7.78 12.96 16.83
C PHE A 125 6.67 13.45 17.77
N SER A 126 5.42 13.10 17.45
CA SER A 126 4.24 13.54 18.19
C SER A 126 3.38 12.35 18.55
N TYR A 127 3.01 12.27 19.84
CA TYR A 127 2.10 11.25 20.41
C TYR A 127 0.92 10.94 19.48
N ARG A 128 0.21 11.98 19.04
CA ARG A 128 -1.01 11.88 18.20
C ARG A 128 -0.77 11.36 16.78
N LYS A 129 0.48 11.37 16.29
CA LYS A 129 0.83 10.93 14.93
C LYS A 129 1.47 9.54 14.87
N ARG A 130 1.73 8.90 16.03
CA ARG A 130 2.29 7.53 16.18
C ARG A 130 3.58 7.25 15.34
N LYS A 131 4.24 8.28 14.80
CA LYS A 131 5.19 8.13 13.68
C LYS A 131 6.47 7.34 14.01
N ALA A 132 6.84 7.25 15.29
CA ALA A 132 7.99 6.44 15.72
C ALA A 132 7.78 4.94 15.36
N PHE A 133 6.57 4.42 15.61
CA PHE A 133 6.18 3.05 15.32
C PHE A 133 6.07 2.77 13.81
N ALA A 134 5.75 3.79 13.00
CA ALA A 134 5.74 3.68 11.54
C ALA A 134 7.15 3.68 10.92
N GLU A 135 8.12 4.35 11.53
CA GLU A 135 9.51 4.42 11.04
C GLU A 135 10.40 3.29 11.58
N SER A 136 10.03 2.67 12.70
CA SER A 136 10.46 1.32 13.06
C SER A 136 9.29 0.57 13.70
N PRO A 137 8.74 -0.47 13.06
CA PRO A 137 7.69 -1.30 13.67
C PRO A 137 8.10 -1.87 15.04
N LEU A 138 7.11 -2.09 15.91
CA LEU A 138 7.31 -2.80 17.18
C LEU A 138 7.65 -4.26 16.89
N ILE A 139 8.60 -4.81 17.63
CA ILE A 139 8.95 -6.22 17.59
C ILE A 139 8.31 -6.90 18.81
N ASP A 140 7.23 -7.66 18.55
CA ASP A 140 6.53 -8.51 19.52
C ASP A 140 6.32 -7.87 20.91
N PRO A 141 5.41 -6.89 21.02
CA PRO A 141 5.15 -6.14 22.26
C PRO A 141 4.50 -6.98 23.38
N TYR A 142 4.24 -8.27 23.16
CA TYR A 142 3.78 -9.20 24.21
C TYR A 142 4.93 -9.81 25.00
N HIS A 143 6.13 -9.91 24.40
CA HIS A 143 7.30 -10.50 25.04
C HIS A 143 8.46 -9.50 25.21
N TYR A 144 8.52 -8.41 24.45
CA TYR A 144 9.62 -7.44 24.43
C TYR A 144 9.16 -6.02 24.80
N LEU A 145 9.88 -5.39 25.73
CA LEU A 145 9.74 -3.95 26.00
C LEU A 145 10.42 -3.17 24.86
N ASN A 146 9.60 -2.59 23.98
CA ASN A 146 10.04 -1.76 22.86
C ASN A 146 10.18 -0.30 23.33
N ILE A 147 11.40 0.25 23.33
CA ILE A 147 11.71 1.63 23.74
C ILE A 147 12.17 2.43 22.51
N TYR A 148 11.58 3.57 22.25
CA TYR A 148 11.93 4.46 21.14
C TYR A 148 12.62 5.71 21.64
N ILE A 149 13.82 6.00 21.15
CA ILE A 149 14.56 7.23 21.47
C ILE A 149 14.59 8.13 20.23
N CYS A 150 13.90 9.26 20.30
CA CYS A 150 13.70 10.18 19.18
C CYS A 150 13.45 11.62 19.65
N ASN A 151 13.39 12.60 18.74
CA ASN A 151 13.10 14.00 19.10
C ASN A 151 11.60 14.18 19.41
N VAL A 152 11.21 14.32 20.68
CA VAL A 152 9.82 14.55 21.10
C VAL A 152 9.61 16.06 21.37
N ASN A 153 8.40 16.56 21.08
CA ASN A 153 8.13 18.00 21.12
C ASN A 153 8.36 18.62 22.52
N LYS A 154 8.74 19.91 22.58
CA LYS A 154 9.14 20.71 23.77
C LYS A 154 8.10 20.87 24.90
N GLY A 155 7.04 20.05 24.95
CA GLY A 155 6.07 19.97 26.04
C GLY A 155 5.82 18.54 26.55
N THR A 156 6.52 17.53 26.04
CA THR A 156 6.33 16.11 26.43
C THR A 156 7.65 15.36 26.29
N ASN A 157 8.21 14.88 27.41
CA ASN A 157 9.55 14.32 27.47
C ASN A 157 9.60 12.81 27.16
N ALA A 158 8.48 12.11 27.38
CA ALA A 158 8.29 10.70 27.11
C ALA A 158 6.77 10.39 27.03
N TYR A 159 6.40 9.20 26.56
CA TYR A 159 5.04 8.67 26.64
C TYR A 159 4.98 7.14 26.39
N THR A 160 4.04 6.46 27.04
CA THR A 160 3.53 5.13 26.66
C THR A 160 2.16 5.25 25.97
N PRO A 161 1.92 4.64 24.79
CA PRO A 161 0.58 4.58 24.19
C PRO A 161 -0.35 3.62 24.93
N THR A 162 -1.61 4.04 25.12
CA THR A 162 -2.68 3.28 25.76
C THR A 162 -3.31 2.19 24.87
N GLU A 163 -2.67 1.82 23.77
CA GLU A 163 -3.18 0.92 22.73
C GLU A 163 -2.36 -0.37 22.72
N THR A 164 -3.02 -1.53 22.82
CA THR A 164 -2.37 -2.86 22.83
C THR A 164 -1.52 -3.12 21.58
N ALA A 165 -1.90 -2.55 20.43
CA ALA A 165 -1.15 -2.64 19.18
C ALA A 165 0.12 -1.76 19.12
N ASN A 166 0.23 -0.74 19.99
CA ASN A 166 1.36 0.21 20.06
C ASN A 166 2.05 0.15 21.45
N HIS A 167 2.01 -1.01 22.10
CA HIS A 167 2.39 -1.19 23.50
C HIS A 167 3.92 -1.20 23.71
N GLY A 168 4.49 0.01 23.81
CA GLY A 168 5.90 0.29 24.10
C GLY A 168 6.08 1.71 24.64
N VAL A 169 7.33 2.13 24.86
CA VAL A 169 7.69 3.44 25.43
C VAL A 169 8.35 4.32 24.37
N VAL A 170 8.09 5.63 24.38
CA VAL A 170 8.82 6.63 23.58
C VAL A 170 9.42 7.67 24.51
N ILE A 171 10.69 8.03 24.33
CA ILE A 171 11.45 8.95 25.21
C ILE A 171 12.34 9.90 24.40
N ASP A 172 12.49 11.14 24.86
CA ASP A 172 13.32 12.14 24.22
C ASP A 172 14.82 11.99 24.53
N TYR A 173 15.67 12.35 23.56
CA TYR A 173 17.13 12.37 23.69
C TYR A 173 17.64 13.13 24.93
N ASP A 174 17.03 14.27 25.28
CA ASP A 174 17.45 15.12 26.41
C ASP A 174 17.11 14.51 27.78
N MET A 175 16.51 13.32 27.84
CA MET A 175 16.26 12.55 29.07
C MET A 175 17.33 11.51 29.38
N ILE A 176 18.20 11.17 28.42
CA ILE A 176 19.17 10.09 28.55
C ILE A 176 20.51 10.60 29.10
N GLY A 177 21.01 9.97 30.18
CA GLY A 177 22.28 10.33 30.82
C GLY A 177 22.18 11.53 31.77
N ASN A 178 21.03 11.71 32.41
CA ASN A 178 20.85 12.62 33.54
C ASN A 178 19.96 11.94 34.58
N VAL A 179 20.55 11.46 35.68
CA VAL A 179 19.90 10.62 36.71
C VAL A 179 18.56 11.18 37.22
N LYS A 180 18.40 12.50 37.34
CA LYS A 180 17.13 13.11 37.77
C LYS A 180 16.01 13.02 36.72
N LYS A 181 16.37 12.90 35.45
CA LYS A 181 15.46 12.71 34.31
C LYS A 181 15.27 11.23 33.96
N GLU A 182 16.26 10.37 34.24
CA GLU A 182 16.22 8.93 33.91
C GLU A 182 15.02 8.19 34.52
N HIS A 183 14.59 8.56 35.74
CA HIS A 183 13.36 8.05 36.36
C HIS A 183 12.07 8.34 35.55
N THR A 184 12.14 9.10 34.45
CA THR A 184 11.05 9.23 33.46
C THR A 184 10.86 7.94 32.68
N LEU A 185 11.92 7.21 32.33
CA LEU A 185 11.77 5.90 31.70
C LEU A 185 11.08 4.91 32.65
N THR A 186 11.47 4.88 33.92
CA THR A 186 10.84 4.07 34.97
C THR A 186 9.35 4.39 35.16
N HIS A 187 8.95 5.65 34.98
CA HIS A 187 7.55 6.08 35.00
C HIS A 187 6.77 5.52 33.79
N GLU A 188 7.25 5.73 32.56
CA GLU A 188 6.59 5.21 31.36
C GLU A 188 6.55 3.68 31.32
N VAL A 189 7.57 2.99 31.84
CA VAL A 189 7.60 1.53 31.97
C VAL A 189 6.62 1.04 33.05
N GLY A 190 6.33 1.86 34.07
CA GLY A 190 5.21 1.61 34.99
C GLY A 190 3.85 1.65 34.29
N HIS A 191 3.62 2.64 33.41
CA HIS A 191 2.44 2.67 32.53
C HIS A 191 2.40 1.49 31.55
N TRP A 192 3.55 1.07 31.01
CA TRP A 192 3.64 -0.13 30.15
C TRP A 192 3.30 -1.41 30.93
N LEU A 193 3.61 -1.48 32.22
CA LEU A 193 3.17 -2.56 33.14
C LEU A 193 1.78 -2.31 33.76
N GLY A 194 0.96 -1.44 33.16
CA GLY A 194 -0.45 -1.27 33.50
C GLY A 194 -0.76 -0.39 34.72
N LEU A 195 0.22 0.33 35.29
CA LEU A 195 -0.04 1.29 36.37
C LEU A 195 -0.64 2.60 35.84
N LEU A 196 -1.56 3.20 36.59
CA LEU A 196 -2.03 4.56 36.39
C LEU A 196 -1.17 5.57 37.18
N HIS A 197 -1.42 6.88 37.02
CA HIS A 197 -0.82 7.88 37.88
C HIS A 197 -1.38 7.80 39.31
N ILE A 198 -0.59 8.09 40.34
CA ILE A 198 -1.03 8.13 41.76
C ILE A 198 -2.07 9.24 42.10
N PHE A 199 -2.57 9.93 41.09
CA PHE A 199 -3.58 11.00 41.16
C PHE A 199 -4.70 10.81 40.11
N GLU A 200 -4.71 9.68 39.39
CA GLU A 200 -5.82 9.31 38.51
C GLU A 200 -7.08 9.07 39.34
N GLY A 201 -8.26 9.39 38.80
CA GLY A 201 -9.53 9.28 39.55
C GLY A 201 -9.70 10.26 40.72
N GLU A 202 -8.75 11.18 40.93
CA GLU A 202 -8.66 12.14 42.03
C GLU A 202 -8.93 11.52 43.42
N CYS A 203 -10.05 11.88 44.07
CA CYS A 203 -10.47 11.34 45.37
C CYS A 203 -11.65 10.35 45.30
N ASN A 204 -12.08 9.99 44.09
CA ASN A 204 -13.29 9.21 43.84
C ASN A 204 -12.98 7.79 43.35
N ASP A 205 -12.10 7.65 42.35
CA ASP A 205 -11.78 6.35 41.72
C ASP A 205 -10.36 5.82 42.02
N ASN A 206 -9.40 6.70 42.34
CA ASN A 206 -7.99 6.40 42.63
C ASN A 206 -7.22 5.72 41.46
N ASP A 207 -5.91 5.46 41.65
CA ASP A 207 -5.03 4.79 40.68
C ASP A 207 -5.27 3.27 40.52
N GLY A 208 -6.40 2.76 41.01
CA GLY A 208 -6.75 1.33 41.04
C GLY A 208 -5.94 0.48 42.04
N ILE A 209 -4.88 1.04 42.64
CA ILE A 209 -4.02 0.35 43.59
C ILE A 209 -4.48 0.63 45.03
N LYS A 210 -4.19 -0.30 45.96
CA LYS A 210 -4.74 -0.29 47.32
C LYS A 210 -3.83 0.37 48.36
N ASP A 211 -2.53 0.09 48.39
CA ASP A 211 -1.61 0.72 49.37
C ASP A 211 -1.22 2.17 49.03
N THR A 212 -1.46 2.60 47.78
CA THR A 212 -1.40 3.98 47.30
C THR A 212 -2.54 4.84 47.89
N PRO A 213 -2.25 6.04 48.44
CA PRO A 213 -3.27 6.98 48.90
C PRO A 213 -3.74 7.91 47.79
N ALA A 214 -5.06 8.10 47.69
CA ALA A 214 -5.71 8.97 46.71
C ALA A 214 -5.32 10.45 46.85
N GLN A 215 -5.25 11.16 45.72
CA GLN A 215 -4.72 12.54 45.64
C GLN A 215 -5.62 13.44 44.80
N LYS A 216 -5.98 14.60 45.36
CA LYS A 216 -6.84 15.64 44.74
C LYS A 216 -6.29 16.18 43.41
N LYS A 217 -4.97 16.11 43.23
CA LYS A 217 -4.23 16.73 42.12
C LYS A 217 -2.80 16.21 42.08
N ILE A 218 -2.13 16.46 40.95
CA ILE A 218 -0.71 16.17 40.71
C ILE A 218 0.18 16.76 41.82
N ASN A 219 0.88 15.91 42.58
CA ASN A 219 1.90 16.38 43.52
C ASN A 219 3.23 16.70 42.80
N ARG A 220 3.48 18.00 42.55
CA ARG A 220 4.80 18.50 42.11
C ARG A 220 5.68 18.95 43.28
N ALA A 221 5.12 19.14 44.48
CA ALA A 221 5.88 19.42 45.68
C ALA A 221 6.46 18.11 46.25
N TYR A 222 7.62 18.19 46.91
CA TYR A 222 8.22 17.02 47.55
C TYR A 222 7.78 16.91 49.02
N LYS A 223 6.47 16.98 49.25
CA LYS A 223 5.85 16.95 50.58
C LYS A 223 4.79 15.87 50.64
N SER A 224 5.02 14.88 51.50
CA SER A 224 4.02 13.84 51.83
C SER A 224 2.84 14.43 52.64
N THR A 225 3.09 15.54 53.35
CA THR A 225 2.18 16.27 54.24
C THR A 225 1.35 17.35 53.54
N ASP A 226 1.40 17.43 52.21
CA ASP A 226 0.67 18.47 51.45
C ASP A 226 -0.85 18.29 51.54
N ALA A 227 -1.50 19.20 52.29
CA ALA A 227 -2.94 19.16 52.57
C ALA A 227 -3.82 19.56 51.37
N ASP A 228 -3.27 20.31 50.41
CA ASP A 228 -3.97 20.66 49.19
C ASP A 228 -3.99 19.49 48.18
N VAL A 229 -3.01 18.61 48.26
CA VAL A 229 -2.92 17.36 47.48
C VAL A 229 -3.69 16.23 48.17
N LYS A 230 -3.55 16.06 49.48
CA LYS A 230 -4.16 14.95 50.23
C LYS A 230 -5.70 14.98 50.15
N CYS A 231 -6.31 13.88 49.72
CA CYS A 231 -7.76 13.71 49.74
C CYS A 231 -8.35 13.73 51.16
N SER A 232 -9.50 14.38 51.35
CA SER A 232 -10.08 14.63 52.68
C SER A 232 -10.72 13.40 53.34
N ASN A 233 -11.03 12.38 52.53
CA ASN A 233 -11.48 11.04 52.92
C ASN A 233 -10.31 10.07 53.17
N GLU A 234 -9.07 10.44 52.84
CA GLU A 234 -7.89 9.59 53.01
C GLU A 234 -7.21 9.85 54.36
N SER A 235 -6.89 8.77 55.08
CA SER A 235 -6.22 8.82 56.39
C SER A 235 -4.70 8.87 56.25
N ARG A 236 -4.16 8.16 55.25
CA ARG A 236 -2.72 8.06 54.92
C ARG A 236 -2.18 9.40 54.40
N ILE A 237 -0.86 9.51 54.24
CA ILE A 237 -0.22 10.73 53.72
C ILE A 237 0.39 10.48 52.35
N VAL A 238 0.57 11.52 51.54
CA VAL A 238 0.81 11.42 50.10
C VAL A 238 2.12 10.69 49.80
N MET A 239 2.11 9.75 48.84
CA MET A 239 3.32 9.10 48.34
C MET A 239 4.12 10.01 47.38
N ALA A 240 4.58 11.17 47.87
CA ALA A 240 5.23 12.21 47.06
C ALA A 240 6.54 11.80 46.35
N THR A 241 7.08 10.61 46.69
CA THR A 241 8.35 10.05 46.17
C THR A 241 8.13 8.86 45.22
N ASN A 242 6.88 8.51 44.92
CA ASN A 242 6.53 7.35 44.11
C ASN A 242 6.84 7.58 42.62
N PHE A 243 7.27 6.53 41.91
CA PHE A 243 7.60 6.61 40.48
C PHE A 243 6.42 7.04 39.60
N MET A 244 5.17 6.69 39.94
CA MET A 244 3.97 7.06 39.19
C MET A 244 3.40 8.46 39.54
N GLY A 245 4.19 9.28 40.24
CA GLY A 245 3.93 10.72 40.43
C GLY A 245 4.76 11.62 39.50
N TYR A 246 4.50 12.93 39.52
CA TYR A 246 5.25 13.93 38.71
C TYR A 246 6.24 14.79 39.52
N ASN A 247 6.72 14.28 40.67
CA ASN A 247 7.85 14.90 41.36
C ASN A 247 9.17 14.67 40.60
N GLU A 248 10.17 15.54 40.75
CA GLU A 248 11.52 15.32 40.19
C GLU A 248 12.35 14.29 40.98
N ASN A 249 12.00 14.00 42.23
CA ASN A 249 12.76 13.17 43.15
C ASN A 249 11.95 11.90 43.46
N ARG A 250 11.86 10.99 42.50
CA ARG A 250 11.11 9.72 42.60
C ARG A 250 12.06 8.57 42.89
N ASP A 251 11.68 7.65 43.78
CA ASP A 251 12.58 6.56 44.17
C ASP A 251 11.93 5.20 44.47
N PHE A 252 10.60 5.03 44.46
CA PHE A 252 9.99 3.72 44.76
C PHE A 252 8.66 3.46 44.03
N PHE A 253 8.37 2.17 43.83
CA PHE A 253 7.01 1.65 43.67
C PHE A 253 6.50 1.15 45.03
N SER A 254 5.18 1.15 45.21
CA SER A 254 4.52 0.64 46.42
C SER A 254 4.53 -0.90 46.49
N ALA A 255 3.91 -1.51 47.51
CA ALA A 255 3.76 -2.96 47.57
C ALA A 255 2.81 -3.45 46.48
N ASP A 256 1.63 -2.85 46.43
CA ASP A 256 0.51 -3.32 45.62
C ASP A 256 0.71 -2.90 44.15
N GLN A 257 1.45 -1.82 43.87
CA GLN A 257 1.93 -1.49 42.52
C GLN A 257 2.87 -2.57 41.97
N ILE A 258 3.77 -3.12 42.80
CA ILE A 258 4.65 -4.21 42.38
C ILE A 258 3.84 -5.47 42.08
N GLU A 259 2.85 -5.79 42.90
CA GLU A 259 1.96 -6.93 42.67
C GLU A 259 1.11 -6.75 41.40
N ALA A 260 0.54 -5.57 41.18
CA ALA A 260 -0.23 -5.23 39.98
C ALA A 260 0.60 -5.31 38.69
N MET A 261 1.82 -4.74 38.67
CA MET A 261 2.72 -4.86 37.51
C MET A 261 3.06 -6.30 37.16
N ARG A 262 3.23 -7.16 38.17
CA ARG A 262 3.52 -8.60 37.98
C ARG A 262 2.28 -9.36 37.51
N GLN A 263 1.11 -9.07 38.08
CA GLN A 263 -0.17 -9.64 37.63
C GLN A 263 -0.49 -9.22 36.19
N PHE A 264 -0.29 -7.94 35.82
CA PHE A 264 -0.47 -7.44 34.46
C PHE A 264 0.43 -8.20 33.48
N TYR A 265 1.73 -8.30 33.76
CA TYR A 265 2.66 -9.05 32.91
C TYR A 265 2.28 -10.53 32.76
N LEU A 266 1.88 -11.20 33.85
CA LEU A 266 1.44 -12.60 33.83
C LEU A 266 0.13 -12.80 33.06
N GLN A 267 -0.79 -11.83 33.09
CA GLN A 267 -2.06 -11.87 32.36
C GLN A 267 -1.90 -11.52 30.87
N TYR A 268 -0.89 -10.71 30.52
CA TYR A 268 -0.61 -10.30 29.15
C TYR A 268 0.28 -11.29 28.37
N GLN A 269 1.01 -12.17 29.07
CA GLN A 269 1.67 -13.32 28.43
C GLN A 269 0.65 -14.31 27.88
N LYS A 270 0.69 -14.53 26.56
CA LYS A 270 -0.09 -15.58 25.89
C LYS A 270 0.40 -16.97 26.36
N PRO A 271 -0.47 -17.86 26.86
CA PRO A 271 -0.05 -19.15 27.45
C PRO A 271 0.31 -20.21 26.38
N ALA A 272 1.34 -19.95 25.56
CA ALA A 272 1.95 -20.96 24.67
C ALA A 272 3.36 -20.61 24.10
N THR A 273 4.15 -19.69 24.68
CA THR A 273 5.60 -19.60 24.36
C THR A 273 6.37 -18.97 25.51
N LYS A 274 7.28 -19.74 26.11
CA LYS A 274 8.27 -19.22 27.06
C LYS A 274 9.46 -18.66 26.26
N PRO A 275 9.96 -17.45 26.53
CA PRO A 275 11.23 -17.00 25.94
C PRO A 275 12.35 -17.98 26.35
N LYS A 276 12.98 -18.64 25.37
CA LYS A 276 14.09 -19.58 25.62
C LYS A 276 15.35 -18.81 26.01
N ASP A 277 16.10 -19.30 27.00
CA ASP A 277 17.38 -18.67 27.36
C ASP A 277 18.39 -18.81 26.21
N ILE A 278 19.38 -17.92 26.13
CA ILE A 278 20.45 -18.00 25.13
C ILE A 278 21.24 -19.30 25.31
N GLU A 279 21.43 -19.78 26.55
CA GLU A 279 22.11 -21.04 26.81
C GLU A 279 21.19 -22.26 26.67
N GLU A 280 19.86 -22.12 26.79
CA GLU A 280 18.91 -23.19 26.38
C GLU A 280 18.87 -23.34 24.86
N PHE A 281 18.77 -22.23 24.11
CA PHE A 281 18.69 -22.25 22.64
C PHE A 281 20.02 -22.61 21.99
N LYS A 282 21.16 -22.13 22.55
CA LYS A 282 22.46 -22.72 22.23
C LYS A 282 22.46 -24.19 22.59
N THR A 283 22.07 -24.62 23.78
CA THR A 283 22.08 -26.06 24.11
C THR A 283 21.16 -26.87 23.20
N GLU A 284 20.02 -26.39 22.69
CA GLU A 284 19.17 -27.11 21.73
C GLU A 284 19.72 -27.14 20.29
N ARG A 285 20.23 -26.02 19.77
CA ARG A 285 20.81 -25.98 18.41
C ARG A 285 22.19 -26.64 18.39
N LEU A 286 22.93 -26.45 19.49
CA LEU A 286 24.14 -27.14 19.88
C LEU A 286 23.87 -28.67 19.93
N ASN A 287 22.79 -29.03 20.67
CA ASN A 287 21.86 -30.20 20.73
C ASN A 287 21.65 -30.97 19.41
N LEU A 288 22.15 -30.46 18.27
CA LEU A 288 22.00 -31.05 16.94
C LEU A 288 23.31 -31.20 16.15
N PHE A 289 24.47 -30.71 16.65
CA PHE A 289 25.70 -30.59 15.83
C PHE A 289 26.91 -31.43 16.30
N LEU A 290 27.56 -31.21 17.46
CA LEU A 290 28.70 -32.09 17.82
C LEU A 290 28.30 -33.51 18.26
N GLY A 291 27.01 -33.81 18.44
CA GLY A 291 26.53 -35.20 18.51
C GLY A 291 26.74 -35.96 17.20
N VAL A 292 26.94 -35.24 16.09
CA VAL A 292 27.32 -35.79 14.78
C VAL A 292 28.85 -35.80 14.60
N LEU A 293 29.57 -34.84 15.18
CA LEU A 293 31.02 -34.68 15.01
C LEU A 293 31.91 -35.38 16.06
N GLN A 294 31.36 -35.92 17.15
CA GLN A 294 32.10 -36.82 18.06
C GLN A 294 32.23 -38.27 17.54
N LEU A 295 31.61 -38.60 16.40
CA LEU A 295 31.78 -39.89 15.72
C LEU A 295 33.04 -39.93 14.85
N ASN A 296 34.22 -39.83 15.47
CA ASN A 296 35.51 -39.92 14.77
C ASN A 296 36.47 -41.01 15.30
N ASP A 297 36.18 -41.60 16.47
CA ASP A 297 37.03 -42.62 17.12
C ASP A 297 36.30 -43.97 17.41
N SER A 298 35.37 -44.37 16.53
CA SER A 298 35.02 -45.79 16.29
C SER A 298 33.99 -45.92 15.16
N ILE A 299 34.32 -46.73 14.14
CA ILE A 299 33.41 -47.07 13.04
C ILE A 299 32.98 -48.53 13.20
N PRO A 300 31.70 -48.82 13.48
CA PRO A 300 31.13 -50.15 13.27
C PRO A 300 30.89 -50.36 11.76
N GLU A 301 31.37 -51.46 11.18
CA GLU A 301 31.30 -51.69 9.72
C GLU A 301 29.89 -52.00 9.18
N ASP A 302 28.89 -52.22 10.03
CA ASP A 302 27.62 -52.85 9.61
C ASP A 302 26.35 -52.05 9.98
N SER A 303 25.79 -51.33 8.99
CA SER A 303 24.35 -51.07 8.90
C SER A 303 23.96 -50.79 7.44
N GLN A 304 23.39 -51.78 6.75
CA GLN A 304 23.20 -51.75 5.28
C GLN A 304 21.89 -51.09 4.80
N ALA A 305 21.04 -50.61 5.72
CA ALA A 305 19.76 -49.95 5.45
C ALA A 305 19.58 -48.68 6.30
N PHE A 306 18.70 -47.77 5.87
CA PHE A 306 18.32 -46.57 6.61
C PHE A 306 17.29 -46.87 7.73
N PRO A 307 17.62 -46.63 9.03
CA PRO A 307 16.68 -46.80 10.15
C PRO A 307 16.46 -45.49 10.94
N ASP A 308 15.66 -45.58 12.01
CA ASP A 308 15.09 -44.45 12.79
C ASP A 308 16.11 -43.51 13.49
N CYS A 309 15.65 -42.33 13.92
CA CYS A 309 16.48 -41.11 14.02
C CYS A 309 16.52 -40.43 15.42
N GLY A 310 17.71 -40.21 16.00
CA GLY A 310 17.93 -39.57 17.33
C GLY A 310 18.77 -38.25 17.34
N PRO A 311 19.03 -37.62 18.53
CA PRO A 311 19.67 -36.26 18.67
C PRO A 311 21.01 -36.20 19.50
N PHE A 312 21.92 -35.17 19.35
CA PHE A 312 22.88 -34.59 20.41
C PHE A 312 23.92 -33.42 20.08
N LEU A 313 24.77 -33.02 21.08
CA LEU A 313 25.52 -31.75 21.55
C LEU A 313 27.00 -31.46 21.15
N ASN A 314 27.70 -30.27 21.10
CA ASN A 314 27.53 -28.77 21.01
C ASN A 314 28.88 -28.06 20.57
N LEU A 315 28.92 -26.94 19.78
CA LEU A 315 29.99 -25.86 19.51
C LEU A 315 30.59 -25.78 18.06
N VAL A 316 31.16 -24.70 17.45
CA VAL A 316 31.14 -23.18 17.60
C VAL A 316 31.46 -22.36 16.28
N GLU A 317 32.49 -21.46 16.16
CA GLU A 317 32.67 -20.42 15.07
C GLU A 317 34.15 -19.95 14.78
N ASN A 318 34.50 -19.39 13.57
CA ASN A 318 35.08 -18.01 13.32
C ASN A 318 35.80 -17.67 11.94
N LYS A 319 35.21 -16.74 11.14
CA LYS A 319 35.70 -15.47 10.45
C LYS A 319 37.05 -15.28 9.67
N ILE A 320 37.03 -14.50 8.54
CA ILE A 320 37.75 -13.19 8.22
C ILE A 320 37.58 -12.75 6.70
N SER A 321 37.86 -11.47 6.33
CA SER A 321 37.56 -10.73 5.05
C SER A 321 38.83 -10.14 4.31
N GLU A 322 38.89 -9.22 3.30
CA GLU A 322 38.00 -8.19 2.67
C GLU A 322 38.58 -7.58 1.32
N SER A 323 37.97 -6.51 0.72
CA SER A 323 38.43 -5.58 -0.39
C SER A 323 38.40 -6.05 -1.89
N GLU A 324 38.32 -5.28 -3.00
CA GLU A 324 38.04 -3.87 -3.49
C GLU A 324 38.16 -3.92 -5.09
N ASN A 325 37.89 -3.02 -6.06
CA ASN A 325 37.12 -1.77 -6.43
C ASN A 325 37.27 -1.63 -8.02
N SER A 326 36.80 -0.70 -8.90
CA SER A 326 35.99 0.55 -8.92
C SER A 326 35.49 0.94 -10.36
N SER A 327 34.65 1.98 -10.53
CA SER A 327 34.25 2.71 -11.79
C SER A 327 33.35 1.96 -12.83
N GLY A 328 32.75 2.53 -13.91
CA GLY A 328 32.61 3.87 -14.54
C GLY A 328 31.78 3.77 -15.87
N LEU A 329 31.32 4.79 -16.65
CA LEU A 329 31.34 6.26 -16.54
C LEU A 329 30.12 7.00 -17.20
N LYS A 330 30.20 7.60 -18.43
CA LYS A 330 29.32 8.68 -19.02
C LYS A 330 29.47 8.82 -20.57
N LEU A 331 28.72 9.56 -21.44
CA LEU A 331 27.38 10.25 -21.55
C LEU A 331 27.14 10.77 -23.02
N VAL A 332 25.94 11.33 -23.36
CA VAL A 332 25.61 12.54 -24.22
C VAL A 332 24.24 12.41 -25.00
N ALA A 333 23.60 13.54 -25.38
CA ALA A 333 22.23 13.67 -25.94
C ALA A 333 22.08 14.86 -26.96
N GLU A 334 20.84 15.32 -27.27
CA GLU A 334 20.37 16.49 -28.10
C GLU A 334 19.58 16.13 -29.40
N GLN A 335 18.66 16.93 -29.99
CA GLN A 335 17.62 17.89 -29.48
C GLN A 335 16.58 18.22 -30.61
N GLU A 336 15.58 19.09 -30.37
CA GLU A 336 14.41 19.39 -31.25
C GLU A 336 14.49 20.72 -32.06
N HIS A 337 13.50 21.00 -32.94
CA HIS A 337 13.38 22.22 -33.76
C HIS A 337 11.94 22.80 -33.84
N LEU A 338 11.80 24.08 -34.23
CA LEU A 338 10.55 24.88 -34.22
C LEU A 338 10.05 25.35 -35.62
N PRO A 339 8.76 25.77 -35.77
CA PRO A 339 8.11 26.16 -37.04
C PRO A 339 7.92 27.70 -37.26
N ASN A 340 7.27 28.11 -38.37
CA ASN A 340 7.09 29.50 -38.84
C ASN A 340 5.63 29.91 -39.18
N ALA A 341 5.40 31.24 -39.27
CA ALA A 341 4.21 32.08 -39.64
C ALA A 341 2.98 31.45 -40.36
N PHE A 342 1.70 31.72 -40.02
CA PHE A 342 0.87 32.96 -39.79
C PHE A 342 0.15 33.53 -41.04
N ASN A 343 -1.21 33.53 -41.06
CA ASN A 343 -2.07 34.21 -42.05
C ASN A 343 -3.48 34.54 -41.49
N TRP A 344 -3.72 35.79 -41.08
CA TRP A 344 -4.76 36.14 -40.10
C TRP A 344 -6.22 35.76 -40.42
N GLN A 345 -6.67 35.75 -41.68
CA GLN A 345 -8.05 35.36 -42.02
C GLN A 345 -8.24 33.84 -41.92
N SER A 346 -7.28 33.08 -42.44
CA SER A 346 -7.19 31.64 -42.21
C SER A 346 -7.05 31.36 -40.72
N ASP A 347 -6.23 32.13 -39.98
CA ASP A 347 -6.06 31.96 -38.54
C ASP A 347 -7.36 32.19 -37.76
N ILE A 348 -8.23 33.14 -38.16
CA ILE A 348 -9.57 33.31 -37.54
C ILE A 348 -10.49 32.13 -37.85
N ILE A 349 -10.60 31.71 -39.11
CA ILE A 349 -11.46 30.56 -39.50
C ILE A 349 -10.96 29.28 -38.83
N ASN A 350 -9.65 29.06 -38.81
CA ASN A 350 -8.99 27.96 -38.10
C ASN A 350 -9.26 28.07 -36.59
N THR A 351 -9.13 29.25 -35.98
CA THR A 351 -9.40 29.45 -34.53
C THR A 351 -10.86 29.12 -34.18
N ILE A 352 -11.84 29.58 -34.96
CA ILE A 352 -13.25 29.25 -34.70
C ILE A 352 -13.51 27.76 -34.93
N SER A 353 -12.92 27.16 -35.98
CA SER A 353 -13.04 25.73 -36.26
C SER A 353 -12.39 24.86 -35.17
N VAL A 354 -11.23 25.28 -34.66
CA VAL A 354 -10.53 24.66 -33.51
C VAL A 354 -11.38 24.77 -32.25
N ILE A 355 -11.92 25.95 -31.92
CA ILE A 355 -12.81 26.12 -30.75
C ILE A 355 -14.05 25.21 -30.85
N VAL A 356 -14.65 25.06 -32.04
CA VAL A 356 -15.78 24.15 -32.26
C VAL A 356 -15.36 22.68 -32.14
N ALA A 357 -14.18 22.31 -32.65
CA ALA A 357 -13.62 20.96 -32.56
C ALA A 357 -13.26 20.58 -31.12
N GLU A 358 -12.49 21.43 -30.42
CA GLU A 358 -12.16 21.28 -28.99
C GLU A 358 -13.44 21.11 -28.16
N GLN A 359 -14.47 21.96 -28.39
CA GLN A 359 -15.75 21.88 -27.67
C GLN A 359 -16.59 20.64 -28.04
N PHE A 360 -16.49 20.14 -29.27
CA PHE A 360 -17.06 18.84 -29.66
C PHE A 360 -16.33 17.68 -28.96
N GLU A 361 -15.00 17.68 -28.92
CA GLU A 361 -14.19 16.69 -28.20
C GLU A 361 -14.52 16.67 -26.71
N LYS A 362 -14.69 17.83 -26.07
CA LYS A 362 -15.16 17.97 -24.68
C LYS A 362 -16.52 17.32 -24.43
N GLU A 363 -17.50 17.52 -25.29
CA GLU A 363 -18.84 16.91 -25.16
C GLU A 363 -18.81 15.40 -25.47
N ALA A 364 -18.02 14.96 -26.45
CA ALA A 364 -17.80 13.53 -26.76
C ALA A 364 -17.10 12.80 -25.60
N PHE A 365 -16.09 13.42 -24.99
CA PHE A 365 -15.37 12.90 -23.83
C PHE A 365 -16.28 12.82 -22.58
N ASN A 366 -17.09 13.85 -22.31
CA ASN A 366 -18.09 13.81 -21.25
C ASN A 366 -19.13 12.70 -21.49
N LEU A 367 -19.56 12.46 -22.74
CA LEU A 367 -20.43 11.33 -23.08
C LEU A 367 -19.74 9.97 -22.83
N ALA A 368 -18.46 9.83 -23.18
CA ALA A 368 -17.69 8.63 -22.93
C ALA A 368 -17.57 8.33 -21.42
N LEU A 369 -17.10 9.28 -20.62
CA LEU A 369 -17.01 9.12 -19.16
C LEU A 369 -18.37 8.79 -18.52
N ASN A 370 -19.46 9.45 -18.94
CA ASN A 370 -20.79 9.14 -18.41
C ASN A 370 -21.22 7.70 -18.70
N ARG A 371 -20.89 7.14 -19.87
CA ARG A 371 -21.16 5.73 -20.21
C ARG A 371 -20.31 4.77 -19.39
N LEU A 372 -19.02 5.07 -19.20
CA LEU A 372 -18.10 4.26 -18.42
C LEU A 372 -18.49 4.25 -16.93
N PHE A 373 -18.68 5.43 -16.32
CA PHE A 373 -19.08 5.55 -14.93
C PHE A 373 -20.46 4.94 -14.66
N LYS A 374 -21.41 5.04 -15.59
CA LYS A 374 -22.70 4.34 -15.45
C LYS A 374 -22.53 2.84 -15.22
N ASN A 375 -21.62 2.17 -15.95
CA ASN A 375 -21.41 0.72 -15.79
C ASN A 375 -20.81 0.33 -14.42
N ILE A 376 -20.19 1.28 -13.69
CA ILE A 376 -19.65 1.08 -12.34
C ILE A 376 -20.70 1.45 -11.26
N VAL A 377 -21.45 2.52 -11.49
CA VAL A 377 -22.38 3.11 -10.50
C VAL A 377 -23.77 2.46 -10.55
N GLU A 378 -24.26 2.18 -11.76
CA GLU A 378 -25.54 1.56 -12.07
C GLU A 378 -25.33 0.38 -13.05
N PRO A 379 -24.57 -0.67 -12.65
CA PRO A 379 -24.40 -1.84 -13.49
C PRO A 379 -25.78 -2.42 -13.87
N PRO A 380 -26.02 -2.78 -15.15
CA PRO A 380 -27.23 -3.49 -15.55
C PRO A 380 -27.41 -4.78 -14.74
N ALA A 381 -28.64 -5.32 -14.71
CA ALA A 381 -29.00 -6.58 -14.03
C ALA A 381 -28.42 -7.86 -14.70
N ASP A 382 -27.24 -7.72 -15.29
CA ASP A 382 -26.42 -8.70 -15.97
C ASP A 382 -25.29 -9.09 -15.01
N GLN A 383 -25.19 -10.38 -14.69
CA GLN A 383 -24.31 -10.84 -13.62
C GLN A 383 -22.82 -10.59 -13.93
N ASP A 384 -22.41 -10.61 -15.20
CA ASP A 384 -21.02 -10.33 -15.57
C ASP A 384 -20.70 -8.84 -15.43
N LYS A 385 -21.66 -7.95 -15.72
CA LYS A 385 -21.51 -6.51 -15.45
C LYS A 385 -21.50 -6.17 -13.96
N ILE A 386 -22.27 -6.89 -13.15
CA ILE A 386 -22.21 -6.79 -11.68
C ILE A 386 -20.86 -7.29 -11.16
N ASN A 387 -20.42 -8.48 -11.58
CA ASN A 387 -19.11 -9.05 -11.26
C ASN A 387 -17.97 -8.11 -11.64
N TYR A 388 -18.09 -7.44 -12.79
CA TYR A 388 -17.15 -6.43 -13.25
C TYR A 388 -17.10 -5.20 -12.35
N ALA A 389 -18.25 -4.58 -12.04
CA ALA A 389 -18.32 -3.43 -11.15
C ALA A 389 -17.78 -3.75 -9.73
N THR A 390 -18.03 -4.96 -9.22
CA THR A 390 -17.43 -5.44 -7.96
C THR A 390 -15.92 -5.61 -8.08
N THR A 391 -15.40 -6.10 -9.20
CA THR A 391 -13.95 -6.24 -9.45
C THR A 391 -13.26 -4.87 -9.57
N PHE A 392 -13.92 -3.88 -10.20
CA PHE A 392 -13.44 -2.50 -10.24
C PHE A 392 -13.44 -1.87 -8.85
N TYR A 393 -14.50 -2.07 -8.05
CA TYR A 393 -14.56 -1.58 -6.66
C TYR A 393 -13.49 -2.19 -5.74
N ALA A 394 -13.16 -3.48 -5.93
CA ALA A 394 -12.10 -4.16 -5.20
C ALA A 394 -10.70 -3.58 -5.48
N LEU A 395 -10.44 -3.19 -6.72
CA LEU A 395 -9.17 -2.59 -7.16
C LEU A 395 -9.08 -1.09 -6.89
N PHE A 396 -10.21 -0.38 -6.94
CA PHE A 396 -10.27 1.08 -6.86
C PHE A 396 -11.39 1.60 -5.94
N PRO A 397 -11.33 1.33 -4.61
CA PRO A 397 -12.39 1.70 -3.67
C PRO A 397 -12.56 3.22 -3.50
N GLU A 398 -11.49 4.01 -3.35
CA GLU A 398 -11.62 5.48 -3.25
C GLU A 398 -12.15 6.06 -4.56
N THR A 399 -11.57 5.63 -5.69
CA THR A 399 -11.98 6.04 -7.03
C THR A 399 -13.46 5.74 -7.27
N THR A 400 -13.95 4.58 -6.86
CA THR A 400 -15.36 4.20 -7.04
C THR A 400 -16.29 5.04 -6.17
N ALA A 401 -15.88 5.41 -4.96
CA ALA A 401 -16.64 6.34 -4.12
C ALA A 401 -16.72 7.73 -4.76
N PHE A 402 -15.60 8.24 -5.26
CA PHE A 402 -15.54 9.53 -5.95
C PHE A 402 -16.32 9.54 -7.28
N ILE A 403 -16.22 8.47 -8.08
CA ILE A 403 -17.02 8.28 -9.31
C ILE A 403 -18.52 8.35 -9.00
N LYS A 404 -18.99 7.71 -7.90
CA LYS A 404 -20.39 7.78 -7.48
C LYS A 404 -20.80 9.21 -7.12
N GLU A 405 -19.97 9.96 -6.40
CA GLU A 405 -20.23 11.37 -6.07
C GLU A 405 -20.39 12.23 -7.33
N ILE A 406 -19.40 12.21 -8.24
CA ILE A 406 -19.44 13.06 -9.44
C ILE A 406 -20.56 12.66 -10.41
N TYR A 407 -20.83 11.35 -10.59
CA TYR A 407 -21.91 10.85 -11.43
C TYR A 407 -23.30 11.27 -10.91
N TYR A 408 -23.59 11.02 -9.63
CA TYR A 408 -24.88 11.39 -9.04
C TYR A 408 -25.06 12.91 -8.86
N SER A 409 -23.98 13.70 -8.90
CA SER A 409 -24.08 15.16 -8.94
C SER A 409 -24.81 15.69 -10.18
N GLY A 410 -24.80 14.94 -11.29
CA GLY A 410 -25.39 15.33 -12.58
C GLY A 410 -24.71 16.52 -13.27
N ASN A 411 -23.56 16.98 -12.76
CA ASN A 411 -22.78 18.08 -13.35
C ASN A 411 -21.78 17.55 -14.38
N PRO A 412 -21.31 18.40 -15.33
CA PRO A 412 -20.20 18.06 -16.21
C PRO A 412 -18.91 17.76 -15.43
N TYR A 413 -18.04 16.91 -15.98
CA TYR A 413 -16.77 16.60 -15.36
C TYR A 413 -15.78 17.76 -15.57
N THR A 414 -15.35 18.39 -14.49
CA THR A 414 -14.37 19.49 -14.52
C THR A 414 -12.93 18.94 -14.51
N GLY A 415 -11.94 19.75 -14.89
CA GLY A 415 -10.54 19.35 -14.74
C GLY A 415 -10.11 19.11 -13.28
N LEU A 416 -10.76 19.76 -12.30
CA LEU A 416 -10.59 19.41 -10.89
C LEU A 416 -11.11 17.99 -10.61
N ASN A 417 -12.28 17.62 -11.16
CA ASN A 417 -12.80 16.26 -11.01
C ASN A 417 -11.83 15.23 -11.59
N ILE A 418 -11.23 15.48 -12.76
CA ILE A 418 -10.27 14.56 -13.38
C ILE A 418 -8.94 14.50 -12.61
N ALA A 419 -8.46 15.63 -12.07
CA ALA A 419 -7.26 15.64 -11.21
C ALA A 419 -7.49 14.87 -9.90
N THR A 420 -8.64 15.06 -9.25
CA THR A 420 -9.04 14.31 -8.05
C THR A 420 -9.26 12.83 -8.36
N LEU A 421 -9.83 12.49 -9.52
CA LEU A 421 -9.94 11.11 -10.01
C LEU A 421 -8.55 10.47 -10.17
N GLN A 422 -7.60 11.17 -10.81
CA GLN A 422 -6.22 10.68 -10.94
C GLN A 422 -5.56 10.45 -9.57
N MET A 423 -5.80 11.34 -8.61
CA MET A 423 -5.28 11.22 -7.24
C MET A 423 -5.84 9.96 -6.55
N HIS A 424 -7.15 9.73 -6.59
CA HIS A 424 -7.75 8.53 -5.99
C HIS A 424 -7.28 7.24 -6.66
N ILE A 425 -7.16 7.19 -7.99
CA ILE A 425 -6.63 5.99 -8.66
C ILE A 425 -5.16 5.76 -8.26
N LYS A 426 -4.35 6.82 -8.14
CA LYS A 426 -2.97 6.72 -7.64
C LYS A 426 -2.92 6.22 -6.19
N ASN A 427 -3.83 6.66 -5.32
CA ASN A 427 -3.94 6.15 -3.94
C ASN A 427 -4.28 4.65 -3.94
N ASP A 428 -5.39 4.28 -4.59
CA ASP A 428 -5.88 2.90 -4.68
C ASP A 428 -4.78 1.94 -5.20
N ILE A 429 -4.08 2.32 -6.28
CA ILE A 429 -2.99 1.52 -6.87
C ILE A 429 -1.78 1.40 -5.94
N ASN A 430 -1.46 2.44 -5.16
CA ASN A 430 -0.34 2.38 -4.21
C ASN A 430 -0.63 1.45 -3.01
N GLU A 431 -1.90 1.20 -2.68
CA GLU A 431 -2.30 0.27 -1.60
C GLU A 431 -2.38 -1.20 -2.08
N VAL A 432 -2.38 -1.48 -3.39
CA VAL A 432 -2.44 -2.84 -3.94
C VAL A 432 -1.40 -3.80 -3.33
N PRO A 433 -0.11 -3.44 -3.14
CA PRO A 433 0.86 -4.31 -2.47
C PRO A 433 0.50 -4.63 -1.01
N ASN A 434 -0.01 -3.64 -0.26
CA ASN A 434 -0.42 -3.81 1.13
C ASN A 434 -1.65 -4.73 1.21
N LEU A 435 -2.61 -4.56 0.30
CA LEU A 435 -3.79 -5.40 0.20
C LEU A 435 -3.43 -6.85 -0.17
N PHE A 436 -2.51 -7.10 -1.11
CA PHE A 436 -2.02 -8.45 -1.40
C PHE A 436 -1.31 -9.11 -0.21
N ALA A 437 -0.59 -8.33 0.60
CA ALA A 437 0.16 -8.82 1.76
C ALA A 437 -0.74 -9.12 2.96
N GLU A 438 -1.63 -8.20 3.33
CA GLU A 438 -2.44 -8.29 4.55
C GLU A 438 -3.83 -8.88 4.35
N LYS A 439 -4.51 -8.49 3.26
CA LYS A 439 -5.96 -8.71 3.03
C LYS A 439 -6.25 -9.10 1.57
N PRO A 440 -5.62 -10.15 1.02
CA PRO A 440 -5.75 -10.52 -0.39
C PRO A 440 -7.19 -10.85 -0.79
N GLU A 441 -8.07 -11.18 0.17
CA GLU A 441 -9.50 -11.36 -0.05
C GLU A 441 -10.27 -10.10 -0.45
N ILE A 442 -9.69 -8.89 -0.27
CA ILE A 442 -10.28 -7.64 -0.78
C ILE A 442 -10.07 -7.57 -2.31
N LEU A 443 -8.83 -7.76 -2.77
CA LEU A 443 -8.49 -7.74 -4.19
C LEU A 443 -9.00 -8.97 -4.95
N LEU A 444 -8.97 -10.14 -4.29
CA LEU A 444 -9.27 -11.45 -4.87
C LEU A 444 -10.38 -12.15 -4.07
N PRO A 445 -11.66 -11.77 -4.19
CA PRO A 445 -12.71 -12.25 -3.28
C PRO A 445 -12.94 -13.77 -3.24
N LYS A 446 -12.60 -14.51 -4.31
CA LYS A 446 -12.67 -15.99 -4.30
C LYS A 446 -11.44 -16.65 -3.61
N ILE A 447 -10.37 -15.94 -3.26
CA ILE A 447 -9.09 -16.52 -2.78
C ILE A 447 -9.24 -17.39 -1.53
N ASN A 448 -10.22 -17.09 -0.67
CA ASN A 448 -10.51 -17.88 0.53
C ASN A 448 -10.99 -19.31 0.22
N ASN A 449 -11.52 -19.55 -0.99
CA ASN A 449 -11.87 -20.89 -1.48
C ASN A 449 -10.64 -21.67 -1.97
N TYR A 450 -9.47 -21.04 -2.03
CA TYR A 450 -8.21 -21.59 -2.51
C TYR A 450 -7.10 -21.34 -1.48
N PRO A 451 -7.16 -21.93 -0.27
CA PRO A 451 -6.23 -21.64 0.82
C PRO A 451 -4.77 -21.88 0.45
N LEU A 452 -4.49 -22.88 -0.40
CA LEU A 452 -3.16 -23.15 -0.93
C LEU A 452 -2.61 -21.97 -1.75
N ALA A 453 -3.45 -21.32 -2.56
CA ALA A 453 -3.08 -20.12 -3.32
C ALA A 453 -2.86 -18.90 -2.41
N ARG A 454 -3.66 -18.75 -1.34
CA ARG A 454 -3.47 -17.72 -0.31
C ARG A 454 -2.14 -17.87 0.42
N ASP A 455 -1.75 -19.10 0.75
CA ASP A 455 -0.46 -19.38 1.40
C ASP A 455 0.73 -19.10 0.47
N PHE A 456 0.63 -19.36 -0.83
CA PHE A 456 1.68 -18.95 -1.79
C PHE A 456 1.78 -17.44 -1.95
N LEU A 457 0.68 -16.68 -1.94
CA LEU A 457 0.75 -15.21 -1.83
C LEU A 457 1.48 -14.77 -0.54
N SER A 458 1.21 -15.44 0.59
CA SER A 458 1.85 -15.18 1.88
C SER A 458 3.37 -15.41 1.88
N ILE A 459 3.87 -16.47 1.22
CA ILE A 459 5.30 -16.68 0.93
C ILE A 459 5.86 -15.51 0.12
N SER A 460 5.16 -15.13 -0.95
CA SER A 460 5.63 -14.14 -1.93
C SER A 460 5.76 -12.75 -1.32
N SER A 461 4.80 -12.39 -0.46
CA SER A 461 4.87 -11.20 0.39
C SER A 461 6.07 -11.23 1.34
N GLU A 462 6.40 -12.40 1.92
CA GLU A 462 7.52 -12.53 2.86
C GLU A 462 8.87 -12.35 2.17
N VAL A 463 9.06 -12.95 0.99
CA VAL A 463 10.26 -12.77 0.16
C VAL A 463 10.48 -11.29 -0.15
N ILE A 464 9.44 -10.61 -0.64
CA ILE A 464 9.50 -9.20 -1.05
C ILE A 464 9.75 -8.28 0.16
N GLN A 465 9.01 -8.48 1.26
CA GLN A 465 9.16 -7.67 2.47
C GLN A 465 10.54 -7.87 3.11
N SER A 466 11.00 -9.11 3.27
CA SER A 466 12.31 -9.40 3.84
C SER A 466 13.46 -8.91 2.94
N SER A 467 13.31 -8.98 1.62
CA SER A 467 14.28 -8.41 0.67
C SER A 467 14.34 -6.88 0.75
N SER A 468 13.21 -6.20 0.90
CA SER A 468 13.16 -4.73 0.92
C SER A 468 13.71 -4.10 2.21
N ILE A 469 13.67 -4.82 3.33
CA ILE A 469 14.26 -4.39 4.60
C ILE A 469 15.74 -4.80 4.78
N GLY A 470 16.31 -5.55 3.82
CA GLY A 470 17.70 -5.98 3.86
C GLY A 470 17.98 -7.18 4.78
N THR A 471 17.05 -8.13 4.89
CA THR A 471 17.26 -9.39 5.63
C THR A 471 18.29 -10.29 4.92
N ASP A 472 19.21 -10.88 5.69
CA ASP A 472 20.17 -11.88 5.20
C ASP A 472 19.47 -13.08 4.53
N LEU A 473 20.02 -13.56 3.41
CA LEU A 473 19.38 -14.57 2.57
C LEU A 473 18.93 -15.85 3.31
N PRO A 474 19.71 -16.46 4.22
CA PRO A 474 19.24 -17.62 5.00
C PRO A 474 18.07 -17.26 5.92
N ASP A 475 18.06 -16.04 6.48
CA ASP A 475 17.00 -15.59 7.37
C ASP A 475 15.71 -15.25 6.62
N ILE A 476 15.76 -14.90 5.33
CA ILE A 476 14.57 -14.87 4.47
C ILE A 476 13.92 -16.26 4.40
N ILE A 477 14.72 -17.32 4.19
CA ILE A 477 14.22 -18.70 4.15
C ILE A 477 13.67 -19.15 5.51
N ASN A 478 14.36 -18.79 6.60
CA ASN A 478 13.89 -19.07 7.97
C ASN A 478 12.54 -18.35 8.25
N ARG A 479 12.42 -17.05 7.94
CA ARG A 479 11.15 -16.28 8.08
C ARG A 479 9.99 -16.93 7.34
N ILE A 480 10.22 -17.35 6.10
CA ILE A 480 9.23 -18.08 5.29
C ILE A 480 8.78 -19.36 6.02
N SER A 481 9.70 -20.15 6.58
CA SER A 481 9.32 -21.37 7.33
C SER A 481 8.57 -21.12 8.65
N LEU A 482 8.79 -19.97 9.28
CA LEU A 482 8.17 -19.59 10.57
C LEU A 482 6.79 -18.92 10.40
N LYS A 483 6.41 -18.53 9.18
CA LYS A 483 5.16 -17.83 8.91
C LYS A 483 3.94 -18.76 9.11
N PRO A 484 2.85 -18.30 9.73
CA PRO A 484 1.65 -19.12 9.91
C PRO A 484 0.91 -19.34 8.57
N TYR A 485 0.91 -20.58 8.10
CA TYR A 485 0.17 -21.03 6.92
C TYR A 485 -1.14 -21.74 7.28
N ILE A 486 -2.15 -21.57 6.43
CA ILE A 486 -3.48 -22.19 6.56
C ILE A 486 -3.38 -23.69 6.26
N THR A 487 -2.75 -24.03 5.15
CA THR A 487 -2.50 -25.39 4.68
C THR A 487 -1.36 -26.04 5.46
N ASN A 488 -1.43 -27.36 5.63
CA ASN A 488 -0.35 -28.14 6.24
C ASN A 488 0.77 -28.39 5.21
N GLU A 489 0.39 -28.42 3.95
CA GLU A 489 1.19 -28.70 2.76
C GLU A 489 2.25 -27.61 2.58
N VAL A 490 1.87 -26.33 2.65
CA VAL A 490 2.84 -25.21 2.59
C VAL A 490 3.71 -25.15 3.84
N ARG A 491 3.16 -25.43 5.02
CA ARG A 491 3.94 -25.47 6.28
C ARG A 491 5.03 -26.55 6.25
N GLN A 492 4.73 -27.72 5.69
CA GLN A 492 5.71 -28.78 5.49
C GLN A 492 6.72 -28.44 4.39
N LEU A 493 6.27 -27.86 3.27
CA LEU A 493 7.12 -27.39 2.18
C LEU A 493 8.17 -26.38 2.68
N THR A 494 7.74 -25.30 3.34
CA THR A 494 8.64 -24.23 3.79
C THR A 494 9.56 -24.70 4.92
N GLY A 495 9.07 -25.56 5.81
CA GLY A 495 9.90 -26.26 6.80
C GLY A 495 10.99 -27.13 6.17
N ALA A 496 10.67 -27.90 5.12
CA ALA A 496 11.64 -28.72 4.41
C ALA A 496 12.70 -27.88 3.66
N ILE A 497 12.30 -26.77 3.04
CA ILE A 497 13.21 -25.81 2.41
C ILE A 497 14.17 -25.24 3.47
N ALA A 498 13.68 -24.81 4.64
CA ALA A 498 14.54 -24.31 5.71
C ALA A 498 15.47 -25.39 6.28
N VAL A 499 15.00 -26.64 6.45
CA VAL A 499 15.85 -27.76 6.90
C VAL A 499 16.99 -28.02 5.93
N ILE A 500 16.74 -28.11 4.63
CA ILE A 500 17.78 -28.33 3.62
C ILE A 500 18.75 -27.15 3.57
N SER A 501 18.23 -25.91 3.58
CA SER A 501 19.05 -24.69 3.54
C SER A 501 19.95 -24.55 4.78
N ASN A 502 19.48 -24.93 5.97
CA ASN A 502 20.33 -24.94 7.16
C ASN A 502 21.32 -26.13 7.17
N SER A 503 20.96 -27.29 6.60
CA SER A 503 21.79 -28.51 6.64
C SER A 503 22.88 -28.58 5.58
N LEU A 504 22.80 -27.77 4.52
CA LEU A 504 23.84 -27.63 3.50
C LEU A 504 24.61 -26.30 3.58
N ARG A 505 24.50 -25.56 4.69
CA ARG A 505 25.21 -24.28 4.87
C ARG A 505 26.73 -24.55 4.99
N ALA A 506 27.55 -23.78 4.27
CA ALA A 506 29.00 -23.93 4.33
C ALA A 506 29.58 -23.39 5.66
N GLU A 507 30.63 -24.04 6.16
CA GLU A 507 31.44 -23.48 7.26
C GLU A 507 32.39 -22.40 6.70
N SER A 508 32.70 -21.38 7.51
CA SER A 508 33.43 -20.19 7.04
C SER A 508 34.90 -20.48 6.73
N GLY A 509 35.18 -20.84 5.48
CA GLY A 509 36.54 -21.10 4.97
C GLY A 509 36.62 -22.16 3.88
N GLU A 510 35.63 -23.07 3.78
CA GLU A 510 35.62 -24.13 2.77
C GLU A 510 34.67 -23.81 1.60
N GLY A 511 35.24 -23.23 0.54
CA GLY A 511 34.52 -22.88 -0.69
C GLY A 511 34.02 -21.43 -0.73
N GLU A 512 33.81 -20.90 -1.93
CA GLU A 512 33.52 -19.47 -2.13
C GLU A 512 32.05 -19.06 -1.94
N GLY A 513 31.18 -20.03 -1.63
CA GLY A 513 29.72 -19.87 -1.56
C GLY A 513 29.15 -19.76 -0.14
N LEU A 514 27.82 -19.68 -0.03
CA LEU A 514 27.11 -19.71 1.25
C LEU A 514 26.57 -21.12 1.57
N TRP A 515 26.37 -21.94 0.55
CA TRP A 515 26.02 -23.34 0.65
C TRP A 515 27.00 -24.28 -0.04
N ILE A 516 27.04 -25.51 0.47
CA ILE A 516 27.77 -26.65 -0.08
C ILE A 516 27.00 -27.17 -1.30
N ASP A 517 27.64 -27.26 -2.47
CA ASP A 517 27.01 -27.81 -3.68
C ASP A 517 26.75 -29.32 -3.52
N PRO A 518 25.49 -29.76 -3.40
CA PRO A 518 25.15 -31.16 -3.19
C PRO A 518 25.27 -31.99 -4.49
N VAL A 519 25.24 -31.35 -5.67
CA VAL A 519 25.39 -32.03 -6.96
C VAL A 519 26.83 -32.49 -7.16
N LEU A 520 27.79 -31.64 -6.82
CA LEU A 520 29.22 -31.96 -6.89
C LEU A 520 29.67 -32.91 -5.78
N LEU A 521 29.25 -32.68 -4.54
CA LEU A 521 29.82 -33.35 -3.36
C LEU A 521 29.01 -34.57 -2.88
N LEU A 522 27.71 -34.65 -3.18
CA LEU A 522 26.81 -35.72 -2.70
C LEU A 522 26.26 -36.57 -3.85
N SER A 523 27.07 -36.90 -4.86
CA SER A 523 26.62 -37.72 -6.01
C SER A 523 25.98 -39.05 -5.57
N PRO A 524 24.67 -39.30 -5.84
CA PRO A 524 23.98 -40.52 -5.42
C PRO A 524 24.64 -41.81 -5.90
N TYR A 525 25.24 -41.80 -7.10
CA TYR A 525 25.89 -42.97 -7.70
C TYR A 525 27.17 -43.42 -6.96
N LYS A 526 27.65 -42.64 -5.98
CA LYS A 526 28.75 -43.03 -5.09
C LYS A 526 28.27 -43.76 -3.83
N ILE A 527 26.95 -43.87 -3.59
CA ILE A 527 26.38 -44.40 -2.35
C ILE A 527 26.73 -45.88 -2.10
N ASP A 528 27.02 -46.65 -3.13
CA ASP A 528 27.38 -48.07 -3.03
C ASP A 528 28.90 -48.33 -3.04
N LEU A 529 29.73 -47.29 -3.07
CA LEU A 529 31.19 -47.46 -3.04
C LEU A 529 31.66 -47.96 -1.67
N GLN A 530 32.47 -49.02 -1.67
CA GLN A 530 33.07 -49.61 -0.47
C GLN A 530 34.38 -48.91 -0.11
N ASN A 531 34.33 -47.59 0.04
CA ASN A 531 35.44 -46.73 0.44
C ASN A 531 34.94 -45.60 1.37
N ALA A 532 35.87 -44.82 1.93
CA ALA A 532 35.54 -43.72 2.85
C ALA A 532 34.64 -42.63 2.23
N GLU A 533 34.76 -42.40 0.91
CA GLU A 533 33.91 -41.44 0.19
C GLU A 533 32.45 -41.91 0.12
N GLY A 534 32.22 -43.16 -0.29
CA GLY A 534 30.88 -43.77 -0.32
C GLY A 534 30.27 -43.89 1.07
N ALA A 535 31.07 -44.19 2.09
CA ALA A 535 30.62 -44.20 3.49
C ALA A 535 30.16 -42.80 3.96
N LYS A 536 30.95 -41.74 3.68
CA LYS A 536 30.57 -40.36 3.99
C LYS A 536 29.29 -39.94 3.26
N ILE A 537 29.14 -40.29 1.99
CA ILE A 537 27.94 -39.98 1.18
C ILE A 537 26.72 -40.74 1.71
N ARG A 538 26.83 -42.04 2.06
CA ARG A 538 25.77 -42.81 2.75
C ARG A 538 25.31 -42.12 4.04
N GLN A 539 26.26 -41.68 4.87
CA GLN A 539 25.97 -41.03 6.14
C GLN A 539 25.24 -39.69 5.97
N ILE A 540 25.65 -38.86 5.00
CA ILE A 540 25.00 -37.57 4.73
C ILE A 540 23.57 -37.77 4.20
N TYR A 541 23.35 -38.72 3.27
CA TYR A 541 22.00 -39.06 2.82
C TYR A 541 21.12 -39.60 3.94
N ARG A 542 21.67 -40.38 4.89
CA ARG A 542 20.95 -40.85 6.08
C ARG A 542 20.52 -39.70 6.99
N LEU A 543 21.40 -38.74 7.25
CA LEU A 543 21.09 -37.56 8.06
C LEU A 543 20.00 -36.70 7.39
N LEU A 544 20.11 -36.44 6.08
CA LEU A 544 19.11 -35.69 5.33
C LEU A 544 17.75 -36.41 5.29
N TYR A 545 17.73 -37.73 5.05
CA TYR A 545 16.51 -38.55 5.14
C TYR A 545 15.87 -38.44 6.54
N CYS A 546 16.67 -38.54 7.60
CA CYS A 546 16.20 -38.40 8.98
C CYS A 546 15.62 -37.02 9.31
N GLN A 547 16.26 -35.94 8.83
CA GLN A 547 15.77 -34.58 9.03
C GLN A 547 14.48 -34.30 8.22
N LEU A 548 14.41 -34.79 6.98
CA LEU A 548 13.28 -34.59 6.08
C LEU A 548 12.09 -35.49 6.36
N SER A 549 12.29 -36.67 6.97
CA SER A 549 11.20 -37.59 7.36
C SER A 549 10.24 -37.01 8.40
N ARG A 550 10.62 -35.88 9.03
CA ARG A 550 9.75 -35.08 9.91
C ARG A 550 8.57 -34.42 9.18
N PHE A 551 8.64 -34.31 7.86
CA PHE A 551 7.57 -33.80 7.00
C PHE A 551 6.91 -34.97 6.26
N SER A 552 5.68 -35.32 6.64
CA SER A 552 4.99 -36.53 6.14
C SER A 552 4.98 -36.65 4.62
N PHE A 553 4.73 -35.57 3.88
CA PHE A 553 4.69 -35.59 2.42
C PHE A 553 6.08 -35.78 1.79
N ILE A 554 7.12 -35.18 2.39
CA ILE A 554 8.50 -35.37 1.94
C ILE A 554 8.94 -36.81 2.24
N LYS A 555 8.52 -37.37 3.38
CA LYS A 555 8.73 -38.78 3.71
C LYS A 555 8.11 -39.69 2.64
N THR A 556 6.83 -39.51 2.29
CA THR A 556 6.17 -40.28 1.21
C THR A 556 6.88 -40.12 -0.15
N TYR A 557 7.39 -38.93 -0.47
CA TYR A 557 8.18 -38.71 -1.68
C TYR A 557 9.51 -39.47 -1.68
N MET A 558 10.21 -39.53 -0.55
CA MET A 558 11.45 -40.31 -0.40
C MET A 558 11.17 -41.82 -0.39
N ASP A 559 10.22 -42.27 0.43
CA ASP A 559 9.84 -43.68 0.65
C ASP A 559 9.35 -44.39 -0.62
N SER A 560 8.85 -43.64 -1.62
CA SER A 560 8.52 -44.18 -2.95
C SER A 560 9.76 -44.46 -3.82
N GLY A 561 10.97 -44.48 -3.24
CA GLY A 561 12.17 -45.09 -3.81
C GLY A 561 12.42 -46.44 -3.13
N SER A 562 12.57 -47.50 -3.92
CA SER A 562 12.66 -48.89 -3.45
C SER A 562 14.07 -49.31 -3.05
N THR A 563 15.08 -48.49 -3.37
CA THR A 563 16.50 -48.75 -3.12
C THR A 563 17.17 -47.53 -2.48
N ASN A 564 18.29 -47.73 -1.78
CA ASN A 564 19.06 -46.64 -1.17
C ASN A 564 19.46 -45.57 -2.23
N LEU A 565 19.80 -46.02 -3.45
CA LEU A 565 20.12 -45.14 -4.59
C LEU A 565 18.91 -44.34 -5.08
N GLU A 566 17.72 -44.95 -5.20
CA GLU A 566 16.49 -44.22 -5.57
C GLU A 566 16.10 -43.19 -4.51
N GLN A 567 16.22 -43.53 -3.23
CA GLN A 567 15.95 -42.61 -2.11
C GLN A 567 16.96 -41.45 -2.10
N ALA A 568 18.24 -41.71 -2.33
CA ALA A 568 19.26 -40.69 -2.49
C ALA A 568 19.00 -39.79 -3.73
N LEU A 569 18.60 -40.36 -4.87
CA LEU A 569 18.20 -39.59 -6.06
C LEU A 569 16.97 -38.70 -5.79
N LYS A 570 16.00 -39.18 -5.02
CA LYS A 570 14.82 -38.39 -4.57
C LYS A 570 15.24 -37.24 -3.66
N ILE A 571 16.07 -37.50 -2.65
CA ILE A 571 16.63 -36.44 -1.78
C ILE A 571 17.39 -35.41 -2.64
N GLN A 572 18.29 -35.87 -3.53
CA GLN A 572 19.09 -35.01 -4.40
C GLN A 572 18.24 -34.06 -5.26
N ASN A 573 17.11 -34.53 -5.79
CA ASN A 573 16.16 -33.68 -6.54
C ASN A 573 15.63 -32.51 -5.70
N LEU A 574 15.48 -32.68 -4.38
CA LEU A 574 15.15 -31.59 -3.46
C LEU A 574 16.35 -30.67 -3.24
N LEU A 575 17.55 -31.24 -3.02
CA LEU A 575 18.76 -30.45 -2.72
C LEU A 575 19.15 -29.47 -3.85
N ILE A 576 18.77 -29.74 -5.12
CA ILE A 576 19.04 -28.87 -6.28
C ILE A 576 18.61 -27.40 -6.09
N PHE A 577 17.61 -27.10 -5.24
CA PHE A 577 17.25 -25.70 -5.00
C PHE A 577 18.36 -24.89 -4.34
N VAL A 578 19.26 -25.54 -3.58
CA VAL A 578 20.36 -24.88 -2.89
C VAL A 578 21.29 -24.20 -3.90
N ASN A 579 21.56 -24.83 -5.04
CA ASN A 579 22.33 -24.21 -6.12
C ASN A 579 21.56 -23.03 -6.78
N LYS A 580 20.23 -22.98 -6.65
CA LYS A 580 19.39 -21.82 -7.03
C LYS A 580 19.26 -20.75 -5.96
N LEU A 581 19.54 -21.08 -4.70
CA LEU A 581 19.68 -20.10 -3.62
C LEU A 581 21.10 -19.50 -3.63
N GLU A 582 22.10 -20.29 -4.00
CA GLU A 582 23.48 -19.85 -4.28
C GLU A 582 23.53 -18.89 -5.51
N ASP A 583 22.66 -19.06 -6.51
CA ASP A 583 22.42 -18.05 -7.57
C ASP A 583 21.99 -16.68 -6.99
N ALA A 584 21.33 -16.64 -5.84
CA ALA A 584 20.91 -15.41 -5.14
C ALA A 584 22.02 -14.85 -4.25
N TYR A 585 22.78 -15.69 -3.54
CA TYR A 585 23.97 -15.26 -2.79
C TYR A 585 25.07 -14.73 -3.71
N THR A 586 25.36 -15.42 -4.81
CA THR A 586 26.32 -14.98 -5.85
C THR A 586 25.92 -13.61 -6.41
N PHE A 587 24.61 -13.32 -6.49
CA PHE A 587 24.13 -11.99 -6.88
C PHE A 587 24.32 -10.94 -5.78
N LEU A 588 24.08 -11.24 -4.50
CA LEU A 588 24.45 -10.33 -3.40
C LEU A 588 25.95 -10.04 -3.40
N LYS A 589 26.78 -11.09 -3.56
CA LYS A 589 28.24 -11.01 -3.62
C LYS A 589 28.71 -10.13 -4.79
N SER A 590 28.07 -10.24 -5.97
CA SER A 590 28.36 -9.37 -7.13
C SER A 590 27.84 -7.93 -6.98
N LYS A 591 27.10 -7.63 -5.90
CA LYS A 591 26.60 -6.31 -5.52
C LYS A 591 27.23 -5.79 -4.22
N ASP A 592 28.31 -6.42 -3.73
CA ASP A 592 28.96 -6.05 -2.46
C ASP A 592 27.95 -5.98 -1.29
N PHE A 593 26.98 -6.92 -1.32
CA PHE A 593 25.83 -7.03 -0.41
C PHE A 593 24.94 -5.78 -0.33
N LYS A 594 25.08 -4.83 -1.27
CA LYS A 594 24.41 -3.53 -1.28
C LYS A 594 23.44 -3.44 -2.47
N LEU A 595 22.16 -3.72 -2.20
CA LEU A 595 21.07 -3.61 -3.18
C LEU A 595 20.65 -2.14 -3.37
N LEU A 596 21.54 -1.36 -4.00
CA LEU A 596 21.44 0.11 -4.12
C LEU A 596 20.34 0.59 -5.06
N THR A 597 19.96 -0.19 -6.08
CA THR A 597 18.87 0.17 -7.01
C THR A 597 17.64 -0.72 -6.84
N LEU A 598 16.50 -0.19 -7.27
CA LEU A 598 15.23 -0.94 -7.35
C LEU A 598 15.38 -2.22 -8.20
N GLU A 599 16.11 -2.18 -9.31
CA GLU A 599 16.32 -3.36 -10.16
C GLU A 599 17.20 -4.41 -9.46
N ASP A 600 18.16 -4.01 -8.62
CA ASP A 600 18.93 -4.96 -7.80
C ASP A 600 18.04 -5.66 -6.78
N GLN A 601 17.19 -4.90 -6.07
CA GLN A 601 16.25 -5.44 -5.07
C GLN A 601 15.24 -6.40 -5.70
N LEU A 602 14.72 -6.06 -6.89
CA LEU A 602 13.82 -6.92 -7.66
C LEU A 602 14.54 -8.16 -8.21
N SER A 603 15.76 -8.03 -8.74
CA SER A 603 16.53 -9.17 -9.27
C SER A 603 16.95 -10.16 -8.17
N TYR A 604 17.25 -9.66 -6.97
CA TYR A 604 17.47 -10.48 -5.78
C TYR A 604 16.20 -11.27 -5.41
N ALA A 605 15.05 -10.61 -5.26
CA ALA A 605 13.77 -11.26 -4.98
C ALA A 605 13.36 -12.26 -6.09
N GLU A 606 13.65 -11.96 -7.36
CA GLU A 606 13.45 -12.89 -8.48
C GLU A 606 14.27 -14.17 -8.35
N LYS A 607 15.52 -14.08 -7.87
CA LYS A 607 16.40 -15.23 -7.68
C LYS A 607 15.91 -16.11 -6.53
N ILE A 608 15.45 -15.51 -5.43
CA ILE A 608 14.81 -16.23 -4.31
C ILE A 608 13.54 -16.95 -4.77
N ASN A 609 12.65 -16.26 -5.50
CA ASN A 609 11.44 -16.90 -6.01
C ASN A 609 11.75 -18.03 -7.00
N LYS A 610 12.81 -17.91 -7.81
CA LYS A 610 13.29 -19.00 -8.71
C LYS A 610 13.84 -20.20 -7.93
N SER A 611 14.51 -20.01 -6.78
CA SER A 611 14.96 -21.13 -5.93
C SER A 611 13.78 -21.83 -5.23
N ILE A 612 12.80 -21.07 -4.73
CA ILE A 612 11.60 -21.62 -4.10
C ILE A 612 10.74 -22.39 -5.13
N TYR A 613 10.58 -21.83 -6.34
CA TYR A 613 9.92 -22.49 -7.47
C TYR A 613 10.57 -23.83 -7.85
N GLN A 614 11.90 -23.95 -7.78
CA GLN A 614 12.60 -25.21 -8.08
C GLN A 614 12.08 -26.36 -7.21
N VAL A 615 11.96 -26.17 -5.90
CA VAL A 615 11.41 -27.19 -4.97
C VAL A 615 9.95 -27.48 -5.27
N MET A 616 9.16 -26.43 -5.47
CA MET A 616 7.73 -26.53 -5.78
C MET A 616 7.49 -27.32 -7.08
N SER A 617 8.35 -27.19 -8.09
CA SER A 617 8.27 -27.92 -9.36
C SER A 617 8.67 -29.40 -9.27
N VAL A 618 9.45 -29.79 -8.26
CA VAL A 618 9.75 -31.18 -7.94
C VAL A 618 8.58 -31.81 -7.18
N LEU A 619 8.06 -31.11 -6.18
CA LEU A 619 6.97 -31.59 -5.32
C LEU A 619 5.59 -31.51 -5.98
N SER A 620 5.37 -30.64 -6.98
CA SER A 620 4.12 -30.64 -7.78
C SER A 620 3.95 -31.86 -8.69
N LYS A 621 4.86 -32.82 -8.64
CA LYS A 621 4.74 -34.15 -9.26
C LYS A 621 4.09 -35.18 -8.33
N ILE A 622 3.75 -34.78 -7.10
CA ILE A 622 3.07 -35.58 -6.08
C ILE A 622 1.59 -35.17 -6.08
N PRO A 623 0.66 -36.00 -6.61
CA PRO A 623 -0.76 -35.63 -6.72
C PRO A 623 -1.41 -35.28 -5.38
N GLU A 624 -0.96 -35.91 -4.30
CA GLU A 624 -1.48 -35.76 -2.93
C GLU A 624 -1.29 -34.35 -2.35
N LEU A 625 -0.35 -33.56 -2.89
CA LEU A 625 -0.10 -32.18 -2.44
C LEU A 625 -1.06 -31.14 -3.06
N GLY A 626 -1.88 -31.50 -4.06
CA GLY A 626 -2.78 -30.57 -4.76
C GLY A 626 -2.08 -29.45 -5.55
N LEU A 627 -0.75 -29.42 -5.55
CA LEU A 627 0.09 -28.46 -6.27
C LEU A 627 -0.07 -28.65 -7.77
N ASN A 628 -0.40 -27.57 -8.48
CA ASN A 628 -0.45 -27.52 -9.94
C ASN A 628 0.23 -26.25 -10.45
N GLU A 629 0.49 -26.21 -11.77
CA GLU A 629 1.29 -25.15 -12.41
C GLU A 629 0.79 -23.73 -12.11
N LYS A 630 -0.53 -23.51 -12.04
CA LYS A 630 -1.12 -22.21 -11.71
C LYS A 630 -0.78 -21.77 -10.29
N ILE A 631 -0.85 -22.71 -9.34
CA ILE A 631 -0.58 -22.45 -7.93
C ILE A 631 0.91 -22.19 -7.71
N ILE A 632 1.80 -22.99 -8.31
CA ILE A 632 3.25 -22.82 -8.11
C ILE A 632 3.82 -21.56 -8.80
N LYS A 633 3.11 -20.97 -9.76
CA LYS A 633 3.47 -19.70 -10.42
C LYS A 633 3.01 -18.45 -9.69
N ILE A 634 2.20 -18.56 -8.63
CA ILE A 634 1.73 -17.41 -7.84
C ILE A 634 2.87 -16.49 -7.37
N PRO A 635 4.02 -16.99 -6.86
CA PRO A 635 5.12 -16.12 -6.44
C PRO A 635 5.83 -15.39 -7.59
N GLU A 636 5.94 -16.03 -8.75
CA GLU A 636 6.49 -15.39 -9.95
C GLU A 636 5.56 -14.26 -10.43
N ASN A 637 4.25 -14.54 -10.46
CA ASN A 637 3.24 -13.60 -10.95
C ASN A 637 3.00 -12.43 -9.99
N TYR A 638 3.00 -12.66 -8.67
CA TYR A 638 2.96 -11.57 -7.69
C TYR A 638 4.18 -10.65 -7.81
N LEU A 639 5.37 -11.21 -8.01
CA LEU A 639 6.59 -10.41 -8.19
C LEU A 639 6.58 -9.61 -9.50
N LYS A 640 5.99 -10.12 -10.60
CA LYS A 640 5.77 -9.33 -11.84
C LYS A 640 4.86 -8.12 -11.59
N ILE A 641 3.76 -8.30 -10.85
CA ILE A 641 2.84 -7.22 -10.47
C ILE A 641 3.60 -6.18 -9.63
N PHE A 642 4.28 -6.62 -8.57
CA PHE A 642 5.06 -5.75 -7.69
C PHE A 642 6.17 -4.98 -8.43
N LYS A 643 6.89 -5.64 -9.34
CA LYS A 643 7.88 -5.04 -10.25
C LYS A 643 7.26 -3.93 -11.12
N SER A 644 6.10 -4.19 -11.71
CA SER A 644 5.38 -3.23 -12.54
C SER A 644 4.88 -2.03 -11.72
N LEU A 645 4.34 -2.26 -10.51
CA LEU A 645 3.90 -1.21 -9.59
C LEU A 645 5.05 -0.29 -9.16
N LEU A 646 6.20 -0.83 -8.74
CA LEU A 646 7.35 -0.03 -8.34
C LEU A 646 8.01 0.73 -9.50
N LYS A 647 7.89 0.22 -10.74
CA LYS A 647 8.27 0.94 -11.97
C LYS A 647 7.24 1.98 -12.44
N LYS A 648 6.08 2.06 -11.78
CA LYS A 648 4.90 2.87 -12.18
C LYS A 648 4.31 2.46 -13.54
N GLU A 649 4.58 1.23 -13.98
CA GLU A 649 3.95 0.59 -15.14
C GLU A 649 2.51 0.15 -14.77
N TYR A 650 1.69 1.06 -14.27
CA TYR A 650 0.40 0.73 -13.66
C TYR A 650 -0.55 -0.06 -14.59
N PRO A 651 -0.66 0.22 -15.92
CA PRO A 651 -1.45 -0.61 -16.83
C PRO A 651 -0.95 -2.04 -16.94
N ASN A 652 0.38 -2.25 -16.92
CA ASN A 652 1.01 -3.57 -16.92
C ASN A 652 0.68 -4.32 -15.62
N ALA A 653 0.80 -3.63 -14.47
CA ALA A 653 0.45 -4.18 -13.16
C ALA A 653 -1.03 -4.62 -13.09
N MET A 654 -1.96 -3.77 -13.52
CA MET A 654 -3.39 -4.11 -13.51
C MET A 654 -3.73 -5.22 -14.51
N LEU A 655 -3.11 -5.23 -15.69
CA LEU A 655 -3.28 -6.31 -16.66
C LEU A 655 -2.84 -7.66 -16.08
N LEU A 656 -1.68 -7.71 -15.43
CA LEU A 656 -1.14 -8.90 -14.76
C LEU A 656 -2.03 -9.38 -13.60
N ILE A 657 -2.64 -8.48 -12.82
CA ILE A 657 -3.60 -8.87 -11.78
C ILE A 657 -4.79 -9.59 -12.42
N VAL A 658 -5.41 -9.02 -13.45
CA VAL A 658 -6.64 -9.58 -14.03
C VAL A 658 -6.36 -10.76 -14.98
N SER A 659 -5.16 -10.90 -15.56
CA SER A 659 -4.78 -12.10 -16.32
C SER A 659 -4.43 -13.27 -15.40
N GLU A 660 -3.49 -13.07 -14.47
CA GLU A 660 -2.90 -14.16 -13.70
C GLU A 660 -3.79 -14.61 -12.54
N PHE A 661 -4.59 -13.70 -11.97
CA PHE A 661 -5.46 -13.99 -10.83
C PHE A 661 -6.95 -14.08 -11.19
N LYS A 662 -7.31 -14.16 -12.49
CA LYS A 662 -8.69 -14.31 -13.00
C LYS A 662 -9.55 -15.33 -12.23
N SER A 663 -9.01 -16.52 -11.94
CA SER A 663 -9.74 -17.57 -11.21
C SER A 663 -10.10 -17.21 -9.76
N TYR A 664 -9.49 -16.15 -9.20
CA TYR A 664 -9.73 -15.65 -7.85
C TYR A 664 -10.57 -14.37 -7.82
N LEU A 665 -10.87 -13.78 -8.98
CA LEU A 665 -11.71 -12.58 -9.17
C LEU A 665 -13.18 -12.95 -9.43
N HIS A 666 -14.10 -11.98 -9.29
CA HIS A 666 -15.51 -12.20 -9.62
C HIS A 666 -15.75 -12.34 -11.13
N ALA A 667 -15.18 -11.44 -11.94
CA ALA A 667 -15.37 -11.41 -13.39
C ALA A 667 -14.46 -12.42 -14.11
N GLU A 668 -15.05 -13.21 -15.02
CA GLU A 668 -14.31 -14.18 -15.85
C GLU A 668 -14.24 -13.82 -17.34
N GLN A 669 -14.94 -12.77 -17.80
CA GLN A 669 -14.83 -12.24 -19.17
C GLN A 669 -14.11 -10.87 -19.21
N SER A 670 -13.64 -10.52 -20.41
CA SER A 670 -12.38 -9.79 -20.61
C SER A 670 -12.46 -8.26 -20.76
N ASN A 671 -13.58 -7.61 -20.41
CA ASN A 671 -13.74 -6.16 -20.55
C ASN A 671 -13.01 -5.35 -19.46
N ASN A 672 -11.70 -5.60 -19.33
CA ASN A 672 -10.79 -4.91 -18.41
C ASN A 672 -10.53 -3.45 -18.82
N GLU A 673 -11.10 -2.99 -19.93
CA GLU A 673 -10.93 -1.66 -20.54
C GLU A 673 -10.93 -0.53 -19.50
N LEU A 674 -11.91 -0.49 -18.60
CA LEU A 674 -12.06 0.55 -17.59
C LEU A 674 -10.99 0.48 -16.47
N ILE A 675 -10.54 -0.72 -16.13
CA ILE A 675 -9.43 -0.97 -15.17
C ILE A 675 -8.11 -0.49 -15.80
N ILE A 676 -7.90 -0.77 -17.09
CA ILE A 676 -6.72 -0.33 -17.84
C ILE A 676 -6.74 1.20 -18.06
N VAL A 677 -7.87 1.78 -18.44
CA VAL A 677 -8.04 3.25 -18.59
C VAL A 677 -7.79 3.98 -17.27
N ALA A 678 -8.27 3.45 -16.14
CA ALA A 678 -7.94 4.00 -14.82
C ALA A 678 -6.42 3.95 -14.57
N ALA A 679 -5.77 2.82 -14.85
CA ALA A 679 -4.33 2.66 -14.70
C ALA A 679 -3.51 3.56 -15.66
N GLU A 680 -4.01 3.83 -16.87
CA GLU A 680 -3.39 4.78 -17.81
C GLU A 680 -3.51 6.23 -17.32
N ILE A 681 -4.68 6.60 -16.78
CA ILE A 681 -4.89 7.88 -16.10
C ILE A 681 -3.87 8.02 -14.95
N ALA A 682 -3.68 6.98 -14.13
CA ALA A 682 -2.68 7.00 -13.05
C ALA A 682 -1.22 7.04 -13.55
N ALA A 683 -0.90 6.43 -14.68
CA ALA A 683 0.47 6.35 -15.20
C ALA A 683 0.97 7.67 -15.80
N ASP A 684 0.08 8.59 -16.18
CA ASP A 684 0.50 9.88 -16.72
C ASP A 684 1.13 10.79 -15.65
N THR A 685 2.45 10.96 -15.74
CA THR A 685 3.27 11.78 -14.82
C THR A 685 3.45 13.21 -15.30
N ASP A 686 3.63 13.41 -16.59
CA ASP A 686 3.82 14.75 -17.18
C ASP A 686 2.48 15.47 -17.37
N GLY A 687 1.38 14.72 -17.19
CA GLY A 687 0.04 15.15 -17.52
C GLY A 687 -0.10 15.33 -19.02
N SER A 688 0.55 14.53 -19.88
CA SER A 688 0.49 14.71 -21.34
C SER A 688 -0.77 14.12 -21.95
N LYS A 689 -1.15 12.89 -21.57
CA LYS A 689 -2.45 12.28 -21.89
C LYS A 689 -3.59 13.03 -21.20
N ILE A 690 -3.37 13.44 -19.96
CA ILE A 690 -4.33 14.20 -19.16
C ILE A 690 -4.43 15.64 -19.65
N LYS A 691 -3.38 16.29 -20.18
CA LYS A 691 -3.54 17.58 -20.88
C LYS A 691 -4.22 17.40 -22.23
N ALA A 692 -4.00 16.30 -22.97
CA ALA A 692 -4.85 16.00 -24.13
C ALA A 692 -6.34 15.87 -23.74
N ILE A 693 -6.64 15.50 -22.49
CA ILE A 693 -7.98 15.46 -21.90
C ILE A 693 -8.41 16.81 -21.22
N LEU A 694 -7.45 17.65 -20.79
CA LEU A 694 -7.68 18.80 -19.89
C LEU A 694 -7.12 20.16 -20.37
N LYS A 695 -6.58 20.29 -21.59
CA LYS A 695 -5.97 21.56 -22.07
C LYS A 695 -6.95 22.74 -22.01
N ASP A 696 -8.24 22.45 -22.10
CA ASP A 696 -9.39 23.35 -21.98
C ASP A 696 -9.91 23.60 -20.56
N SER A 697 -9.31 23.03 -19.51
CA SER A 697 -9.89 23.04 -18.16
C SER A 697 -9.63 24.32 -17.37
N VAL A 698 -10.15 25.45 -17.86
CA VAL A 698 -10.26 26.71 -17.10
C VAL A 698 -11.71 27.22 -17.16
N ASP A 699 -12.55 26.63 -16.32
CA ASP A 699 -13.95 26.97 -16.02
C ASP A 699 -14.97 26.91 -17.19
N PRO A 700 -16.27 26.67 -16.91
CA PRO A 700 -17.20 26.18 -17.92
C PRO A 700 -17.78 27.29 -18.80
N ILE A 701 -17.30 27.37 -20.05
CA ILE A 701 -17.87 28.23 -21.11
C ILE A 701 -19.12 27.55 -21.77
N GLY A 702 -19.98 26.96 -20.93
CA GLY A 702 -21.20 26.24 -21.33
C GLY A 702 -21.01 24.75 -21.62
N THR A 703 -22.08 23.96 -21.41
CA THR A 703 -22.15 22.52 -21.73
C THR A 703 -23.58 22.12 -22.12
N SER A 704 -23.72 21.09 -22.96
CA SER A 704 -25.02 20.62 -23.46
C SER A 704 -25.91 20.11 -22.33
N ALA A 705 -25.33 19.44 -21.33
CA ALA A 705 -26.04 18.92 -20.16
C ALA A 705 -26.75 20.04 -19.36
N LEU A 706 -26.05 21.16 -19.09
CA LEU A 706 -26.59 22.29 -18.32
C LEU A 706 -27.81 22.92 -19.01
N LYS A 707 -27.71 23.08 -20.33
CA LYS A 707 -28.73 23.64 -21.23
C LYS A 707 -30.03 22.81 -21.26
N ARG A 708 -29.95 21.51 -20.93
CA ARG A 708 -31.08 20.54 -21.00
C ARG A 708 -31.78 20.29 -19.68
N ILE A 709 -31.11 20.51 -18.55
CA ILE A 709 -31.71 20.45 -17.21
C ILE A 709 -32.30 21.80 -16.75
N SER A 710 -31.89 22.89 -17.40
CA SER A 710 -32.34 24.25 -17.11
C SER A 710 -33.77 24.53 -17.62
N PRO A 711 -34.64 25.15 -16.79
CA PRO A 711 -35.92 25.71 -17.26
C PRO A 711 -35.81 26.81 -18.32
N CYS A 712 -34.66 27.50 -18.43
CA CYS A 712 -34.38 28.47 -19.49
C CYS A 712 -32.87 28.72 -19.59
N ASN A 713 -32.28 28.40 -20.74
CA ASN A 713 -30.88 28.64 -21.07
C ASN A 713 -30.77 29.47 -22.36
N ILE A 714 -29.81 30.40 -22.43
CA ILE A 714 -29.46 31.15 -23.63
C ILE A 714 -27.96 31.02 -23.82
N SER A 715 -27.53 30.60 -25.01
CA SER A 715 -26.11 30.39 -25.35
C SER A 715 -25.78 30.86 -26.75
N LEU A 716 -24.53 31.31 -26.97
CA LEU A 716 -23.88 31.13 -28.26
C LEU A 716 -23.57 29.63 -28.40
N ASN A 717 -23.90 29.05 -29.54
CA ASN A 717 -23.92 27.60 -29.73
C ASN A 717 -23.45 27.26 -31.14
N SER A 718 -22.69 26.17 -31.26
CA SER A 718 -22.56 25.41 -32.50
C SER A 718 -23.49 24.19 -32.45
N TYR A 719 -23.90 23.68 -33.61
CA TYR A 719 -24.61 22.42 -33.73
C TYR A 719 -24.00 21.59 -34.88
N ALA A 720 -22.94 20.82 -34.62
CA ALA A 720 -22.21 20.11 -35.67
C ALA A 720 -22.73 18.68 -35.93
N GLY A 721 -22.85 18.26 -37.18
CA GLY A 721 -23.29 16.91 -37.54
C GLY A 721 -23.72 16.77 -38.99
N ILE A 722 -24.61 15.82 -39.26
CA ILE A 722 -25.08 15.48 -40.61
C ILE A 722 -26.43 16.15 -40.85
N ASN A 723 -26.59 16.80 -42.01
CA ASN A 723 -27.88 17.29 -42.48
C ASN A 723 -28.24 16.76 -43.87
N LEU A 724 -29.55 16.63 -44.09
CA LEU A 724 -30.18 16.24 -45.35
C LEU A 724 -31.32 17.22 -45.62
N GLY A 725 -31.40 17.75 -46.84
CA GLY A 725 -32.34 18.83 -47.10
C GLY A 725 -32.62 19.09 -48.56
N TYR A 726 -33.52 20.04 -48.77
CA TYR A 726 -33.82 20.62 -50.07
C TYR A 726 -33.17 21.99 -50.18
N GLU A 727 -32.71 22.31 -51.38
CA GLU A 727 -31.98 23.52 -51.72
C GLU A 727 -32.64 24.20 -52.90
N THR A 728 -33.05 25.45 -52.68
CA THR A 728 -33.68 26.33 -53.67
C THR A 728 -32.72 27.46 -54.04
N ILE A 729 -32.60 27.73 -55.34
CA ILE A 729 -31.67 28.74 -55.88
C ILE A 729 -32.48 29.98 -56.32
N GLU A 730 -31.97 31.18 -56.07
CA GLU A 730 -32.65 32.44 -56.42
C GLU A 730 -32.48 32.87 -57.90
N ASP A 731 -32.46 31.90 -58.83
CA ASP A 731 -32.43 32.14 -60.29
C ASP A 731 -33.58 31.40 -61.01
N PRO A 732 -34.35 32.06 -61.89
CA PRO A 732 -35.45 31.44 -62.64
C PRO A 732 -35.08 30.23 -63.52
N ASN A 733 -33.79 30.01 -63.83
CA ASN A 733 -33.30 28.96 -64.72
C ASN A 733 -32.62 27.80 -63.95
N ALA A 734 -32.17 28.05 -62.72
CA ALA A 734 -31.43 27.09 -61.92
C ALA A 734 -32.35 25.96 -61.39
N LYS A 735 -31.77 24.77 -61.18
CA LYS A 735 -32.54 23.55 -60.85
C LYS A 735 -32.36 23.15 -59.38
N ASP A 736 -33.32 23.53 -58.54
CA ASP A 736 -33.50 23.08 -57.15
C ASP A 736 -33.20 21.60 -56.92
N SER A 737 -32.53 21.27 -55.81
CA SER A 737 -32.00 19.91 -55.58
C SER A 737 -32.13 19.45 -54.13
N TRP A 738 -32.18 18.13 -53.95
CA TRP A 738 -31.78 17.54 -52.67
C TRP A 738 -30.26 17.64 -52.50
N TYR A 739 -29.84 17.86 -51.25
CA TYR A 739 -28.45 17.90 -50.84
C TYR A 739 -28.24 17.12 -49.53
N GLY A 740 -27.00 16.73 -49.29
CA GLY A 740 -26.57 16.12 -48.03
C GLY A 740 -25.10 16.40 -47.74
N GLY A 741 -24.75 16.43 -46.47
CA GLY A 741 -23.37 16.66 -46.06
C GLY A 741 -23.21 16.87 -44.56
N VAL A 742 -22.11 17.56 -44.23
CA VAL A 742 -21.78 17.96 -42.86
C VAL A 742 -22.12 19.43 -42.69
N THR A 743 -22.57 19.78 -41.48
CA THR A 743 -22.93 21.15 -41.10
C THR A 743 -22.38 21.45 -39.71
N ALA A 744 -22.03 22.71 -39.45
CA ALA A 744 -21.59 23.21 -38.15
C ALA A 744 -22.01 24.69 -37.96
N PRO A 745 -23.33 24.97 -37.91
CA PRO A 745 -23.89 26.28 -37.72
C PRO A 745 -23.59 26.87 -36.34
N ILE A 746 -23.14 28.11 -36.32
CA ILE A 746 -22.88 28.93 -35.13
C ILE A 746 -23.93 30.04 -35.03
N GLY A 747 -24.51 30.20 -33.85
CA GLY A 747 -25.62 31.11 -33.64
C GLY A 747 -26.10 31.17 -32.18
N ILE A 748 -27.19 31.90 -31.92
CA ILE A 748 -27.78 32.02 -30.58
C ILE A 748 -28.85 30.92 -30.40
N SER A 749 -28.66 30.07 -29.39
CA SER A 749 -29.65 29.07 -28.97
C SER A 749 -30.39 29.52 -27.71
N VAL A 750 -31.70 29.29 -27.67
CA VAL A 750 -32.56 29.49 -26.50
C VAL A 750 -33.26 28.17 -26.19
N SER A 751 -32.91 27.54 -25.07
CA SER A 751 -33.50 26.26 -24.64
C SER A 751 -34.53 26.43 -23.52
N PHE A 752 -35.58 25.61 -23.60
CA PHE A 752 -36.76 25.67 -22.74
C PHE A 752 -37.48 24.31 -22.67
N LEU A 753 -38.51 24.23 -21.82
CA LEU A 753 -39.33 23.03 -21.60
C LEU A 753 -38.52 21.74 -21.32
N PRO A 754 -37.63 21.73 -20.29
CA PRO A 754 -36.89 20.52 -19.91
C PRO A 754 -37.84 19.46 -19.33
N SER A 755 -37.71 18.22 -19.82
CA SER A 755 -38.54 17.08 -19.43
C SER A 755 -37.70 15.95 -18.79
N SER A 756 -38.31 14.79 -18.55
CA SER A 756 -37.59 13.58 -18.14
C SER A 756 -36.72 12.96 -19.24
N VAL A 757 -36.93 13.33 -20.52
CA VAL A 757 -36.34 12.68 -21.71
C VAL A 757 -35.55 13.63 -22.64
N GLY A 758 -35.72 14.94 -22.51
CA GLY A 758 -35.02 15.95 -23.32
C GLY A 758 -35.57 17.38 -23.15
N SER A 759 -35.07 18.32 -23.94
CA SER A 759 -35.52 19.73 -23.96
C SER A 759 -35.59 20.27 -25.38
N TRP A 760 -36.35 21.36 -25.59
CA TRP A 760 -36.43 22.05 -26.87
C TRP A 760 -35.47 23.23 -26.92
N SER A 761 -34.96 23.54 -28.11
CA SER A 761 -34.26 24.79 -28.45
C SER A 761 -34.88 25.46 -29.66
N ILE A 762 -34.98 26.78 -29.60
CA ILE A 762 -34.93 27.63 -30.81
C ILE A 762 -33.47 28.03 -31.03
N PHE A 763 -33.08 28.21 -32.29
CA PHE A 763 -31.74 28.60 -32.69
C PHE A 763 -31.82 29.66 -33.81
N LEU A 764 -30.98 30.69 -33.71
CA LEU A 764 -30.82 31.75 -34.71
C LEU A 764 -29.39 31.68 -35.24
N GLU A 765 -29.24 31.21 -36.47
CA GLU A 765 -27.98 30.95 -37.17
C GLU A 765 -27.38 32.23 -37.73
N VAL A 766 -26.04 32.34 -37.73
CA VAL A 766 -25.30 33.48 -38.30
C VAL A 766 -24.19 33.01 -39.25
N LEU A 767 -23.53 31.90 -38.92
CA LEU A 767 -22.44 31.28 -39.68
C LEU A 767 -22.70 29.77 -39.79
N ASP A 768 -22.20 29.09 -40.83
CA ASP A 768 -22.14 27.61 -40.91
C ASP A 768 -20.81 27.15 -41.51
N LEU A 769 -19.93 26.60 -40.66
CA LEU A 769 -18.60 26.15 -41.07
C LEU A 769 -18.66 24.92 -42.01
N GLY A 770 -19.73 24.11 -41.92
CA GLY A 770 -19.91 22.95 -42.80
C GLY A 770 -20.56 23.30 -44.14
N SER A 771 -21.08 24.52 -44.32
CA SER A 771 -21.80 24.95 -45.53
C SER A 771 -21.11 24.58 -46.85
N LEU A 772 -19.78 24.65 -46.89
CA LEU A 772 -18.92 24.35 -48.04
C LEU A 772 -18.82 22.84 -48.37
N VAL A 773 -18.90 21.94 -47.39
CA VAL A 773 -18.71 20.48 -47.56
C VAL A 773 -20.03 19.71 -47.77
N ASN A 774 -20.96 20.34 -48.50
CA ASN A 774 -22.28 19.79 -48.81
C ASN A 774 -22.40 19.42 -50.30
N VAL A 775 -22.86 18.20 -50.58
CA VAL A 775 -22.95 17.61 -51.93
C VAL A 775 -24.40 17.64 -52.43
N ARG A 776 -24.59 18.01 -53.70
CA ARG A 776 -25.89 18.00 -54.40
C ARG A 776 -26.07 16.66 -55.12
N PHE A 777 -27.23 16.03 -55.02
CA PHE A 777 -27.47 14.69 -55.61
C PHE A 777 -27.80 14.74 -57.12
N LYS A 778 -27.01 15.48 -57.91
CA LYS A 778 -27.22 15.71 -59.37
C LYS A 778 -26.00 15.55 -60.27
N ASN A 779 -24.86 15.13 -59.73
CA ASN A 779 -23.55 15.03 -60.42
C ASN A 779 -22.93 16.39 -60.79
N ASP A 780 -23.01 17.38 -59.88
CA ASP A 780 -22.32 18.66 -60.03
C ASP A 780 -20.89 18.55 -59.47
N GLU A 781 -19.88 19.08 -60.16
CA GLU A 781 -18.54 19.28 -59.59
C GLU A 781 -18.44 20.64 -58.88
N THR A 782 -17.79 20.67 -57.70
CA THR A 782 -17.59 21.90 -56.92
C THR A 782 -16.14 22.07 -56.48
N THR A 783 -15.51 23.17 -56.88
CA THR A 783 -14.15 23.56 -56.49
C THR A 783 -14.17 24.84 -55.64
N TYR A 784 -13.13 25.03 -54.83
CA TYR A 784 -12.99 26.19 -53.93
C TYR A 784 -11.55 26.70 -53.93
N ASP A 785 -11.33 27.86 -54.56
CA ASP A 785 -10.10 28.64 -54.45
C ASP A 785 -10.30 29.82 -53.50
N ASP A 786 -9.24 30.20 -52.78
CA ASP A 786 -9.14 31.35 -51.85
C ASP A 786 -10.31 31.47 -50.83
N LEU A 787 -10.21 30.67 -49.76
CA LEU A 787 -11.22 30.61 -48.69
C LEU A 787 -11.29 31.91 -47.87
N ARG A 788 -12.44 32.59 -47.92
CA ARG A 788 -12.69 33.89 -47.29
C ARG A 788 -13.87 33.82 -46.31
N PHE A 789 -13.84 34.66 -45.28
CA PHE A 789 -14.78 34.58 -44.13
C PHE A 789 -16.25 34.73 -44.55
N GLU A 790 -16.52 35.54 -45.57
CA GLU A 790 -17.86 35.80 -46.10
C GLU A 790 -18.55 34.53 -46.62
N GLN A 791 -17.78 33.53 -47.09
CA GLN A 791 -18.30 32.28 -47.63
C GLN A 791 -18.94 31.38 -46.56
N PHE A 792 -18.77 31.70 -45.28
CA PHE A 792 -19.35 30.98 -44.14
C PHE A 792 -20.58 31.67 -43.54
N LEU A 793 -20.96 32.88 -44.00
CA LEU A 793 -22.16 33.58 -43.54
C LEU A 793 -23.42 32.82 -43.96
N SER A 794 -24.25 32.46 -42.98
CA SER A 794 -25.42 31.59 -43.15
C SER A 794 -26.56 32.03 -42.21
N PRO A 795 -27.12 33.24 -42.37
CA PRO A 795 -28.24 33.71 -41.54
C PRO A 795 -29.45 32.77 -41.66
N GLY A 796 -29.99 32.34 -40.52
CA GLY A 796 -31.04 31.32 -40.50
C GLY A 796 -31.74 31.14 -39.15
N ALA A 797 -32.68 30.20 -39.12
CA ALA A 797 -33.42 29.82 -37.91
C ALA A 797 -33.71 28.31 -37.88
N GLY A 798 -33.62 27.70 -36.70
CA GLY A 798 -33.87 26.28 -36.49
C GLY A 798 -34.62 25.98 -35.20
N ILE A 799 -35.26 24.81 -35.18
CA ILE A 799 -35.88 24.22 -33.98
C ILE A 799 -35.31 22.82 -33.76
N PHE A 800 -34.84 22.59 -32.54
CA PHE A 800 -34.09 21.39 -32.18
C PHE A 800 -34.65 20.74 -30.91
N TYR A 801 -34.68 19.40 -30.91
CA TYR A 801 -34.97 18.57 -29.74
C TYR A 801 -33.68 17.90 -29.26
N ASN A 802 -33.30 18.19 -28.02
CA ASN A 802 -32.02 17.82 -27.43
C ASN A 802 -32.24 16.67 -26.44
N PHE A 803 -31.59 15.52 -26.64
CA PHE A 803 -31.84 14.32 -25.83
C PHE A 803 -31.21 14.42 -24.43
N LYS A 804 -31.87 13.88 -23.41
CA LYS A 804 -31.28 13.83 -22.06
C LYS A 804 -30.05 12.89 -22.03
N ASN A 805 -29.02 13.26 -21.28
CA ASN A 805 -27.79 12.50 -21.03
C ASN A 805 -26.90 12.15 -22.26
N THR A 806 -27.12 12.76 -23.44
CA THR A 806 -26.22 12.55 -24.60
C THR A 806 -26.25 13.77 -25.54
N PRO A 807 -25.11 14.43 -25.87
CA PRO A 807 -25.07 15.70 -26.65
C PRO A 807 -25.78 15.66 -28.01
N LEU A 808 -26.10 14.47 -28.52
CA LEU A 808 -27.01 14.26 -29.64
C LEU A 808 -28.31 15.08 -29.53
N THR A 809 -28.71 15.62 -30.68
CA THR A 809 -29.86 16.49 -30.92
C THR A 809 -30.39 16.22 -32.33
N ILE A 810 -31.69 16.38 -32.55
CA ILE A 810 -32.32 16.32 -33.88
C ILE A 810 -33.19 17.55 -34.13
N GLY A 811 -33.43 17.90 -35.39
CA GLY A 811 -34.42 18.93 -35.71
C GLY A 811 -34.33 19.46 -37.13
N GLY A 812 -35.04 20.56 -37.38
CA GLY A 812 -35.13 21.22 -38.68
C GLY A 812 -34.59 22.64 -38.62
N ARG A 813 -33.89 23.07 -39.69
CA ARG A 813 -33.46 24.45 -39.89
C ARG A 813 -33.79 24.96 -41.29
N TYR A 814 -33.99 26.28 -41.38
CA TYR A 814 -33.92 27.07 -42.60
C TYR A 814 -32.71 27.99 -42.50
N ASN A 815 -31.88 28.04 -43.54
CA ASN A 815 -30.74 28.94 -43.60
C ASN A 815 -30.51 29.48 -45.02
N TYR A 816 -30.13 30.75 -45.11
CA TYR A 816 -29.85 31.46 -46.34
C TYR A 816 -28.33 31.59 -46.51
N ILE A 817 -27.82 31.19 -47.66
CA ILE A 817 -26.39 31.24 -48.00
C ILE A 817 -26.24 32.04 -49.30
N SER A 818 -25.70 33.25 -49.20
CA SER A 818 -25.13 33.96 -50.35
C SER A 818 -23.75 33.37 -50.66
N ASN A 819 -23.47 32.89 -51.87
CA ASN A 819 -22.10 32.42 -52.15
C ASN A 819 -21.63 32.47 -53.61
N LEU A 820 -20.36 32.85 -53.74
CA LEU A 820 -19.57 32.84 -54.98
C LEU A 820 -19.05 31.44 -55.28
N ARG A 821 -19.96 30.47 -55.44
CA ARG A 821 -19.64 29.14 -55.99
C ARG A 821 -19.73 29.17 -57.50
N THR A 822 -18.89 28.34 -58.12
CA THR A 822 -19.05 27.89 -59.50
C THR A 822 -19.79 26.55 -59.45
N ILE A 823 -20.98 26.47 -60.03
CA ILE A 823 -21.67 25.19 -60.27
C ILE A 823 -21.51 24.85 -61.75
N THR A 824 -20.79 23.77 -62.02
CA THR A 824 -20.69 23.20 -63.37
C THR A 824 -21.68 22.04 -63.49
N TYR A 825 -22.69 22.18 -64.36
CA TYR A 825 -23.62 21.10 -64.69
C TYR A 825 -23.81 20.98 -66.21
N ASN A 826 -24.04 19.76 -66.71
CA ASN A 826 -24.19 19.50 -68.13
C ASN A 826 -25.67 19.31 -68.49
N ASP A 827 -26.22 20.20 -69.34
CA ASP A 827 -27.64 20.13 -69.74
C ASP A 827 -27.89 19.30 -71.02
N GLY A 828 -26.95 18.41 -71.35
CA GLY A 828 -27.02 17.51 -72.51
C GLY A 828 -26.55 18.12 -73.84
N VAL A 829 -26.07 19.37 -73.83
CA VAL A 829 -25.54 20.08 -75.03
C VAL A 829 -24.20 20.75 -74.75
N SER A 830 -24.01 21.32 -73.55
CA SER A 830 -22.76 21.92 -73.09
C SER A 830 -22.70 21.96 -71.56
N ASP A 831 -21.51 22.12 -71.01
CA ASP A 831 -21.32 22.43 -69.60
C ASP A 831 -21.71 23.89 -69.33
N ILE A 832 -22.62 24.10 -68.39
CA ILE A 832 -23.09 25.41 -67.94
C ILE A 832 -22.40 25.73 -66.62
N VAL A 833 -21.86 26.95 -66.52
CA VAL A 833 -21.00 27.42 -65.44
C VAL A 833 -21.68 28.58 -64.72
N GLU A 834 -22.56 28.28 -63.77
CA GLU A 834 -23.25 29.28 -62.97
C GLU A 834 -22.33 29.80 -61.84
N THR A 835 -22.21 31.12 -61.70
CA THR A 835 -21.36 31.74 -60.67
C THR A 835 -22.11 32.79 -59.86
N GLY A 836 -22.01 32.70 -58.52
CA GLY A 836 -22.49 33.74 -57.61
C GLY A 836 -23.96 33.69 -57.19
N GLN A 837 -24.63 32.54 -57.34
CA GLN A 837 -26.04 32.40 -56.99
C GLN A 837 -26.29 32.38 -55.47
N ASN A 838 -27.41 32.97 -55.05
CA ASN A 838 -27.91 32.90 -53.68
C ASN A 838 -28.77 31.64 -53.48
N VAL A 839 -28.71 31.07 -52.27
CA VAL A 839 -29.23 29.73 -51.98
C VAL A 839 -30.00 29.70 -50.68
N SER A 840 -31.24 29.25 -50.73
CA SER A 840 -32.08 28.96 -49.56
C SER A 840 -32.12 27.46 -49.28
N ARG A 841 -31.80 27.04 -48.05
CA ARG A 841 -31.79 25.63 -47.64
C ARG A 841 -32.82 25.35 -46.54
N VAL A 842 -33.58 24.27 -46.69
CA VAL A 842 -34.38 23.66 -45.61
C VAL A 842 -33.82 22.26 -45.36
N SER A 843 -33.39 21.96 -44.13
CA SER A 843 -32.81 20.65 -43.81
C SER A 843 -33.26 20.07 -42.48
N PHE A 844 -33.46 18.75 -42.47
CA PHE A 844 -33.50 17.94 -41.25
C PHE A 844 -32.09 17.49 -40.91
N SER A 845 -31.74 17.48 -39.62
CA SER A 845 -30.37 17.29 -39.17
C SER A 845 -30.27 16.40 -37.93
N ILE A 846 -29.18 15.62 -37.85
CA ILE A 846 -28.76 14.86 -36.68
C ILE A 846 -27.42 15.44 -36.22
N LEU A 847 -27.45 16.16 -35.10
CA LEU A 847 -26.40 17.09 -34.68
C LEU A 847 -25.93 16.78 -33.25
N PHE A 848 -24.69 17.17 -32.94
CA PHE A 848 -24.21 17.35 -31.58
C PHE A 848 -24.41 18.81 -31.17
N ASP A 849 -24.99 19.01 -29.99
CA ASP A 849 -25.16 20.32 -29.36
C ASP A 849 -23.86 20.74 -28.69
N ILE A 850 -23.26 21.82 -29.18
CA ILE A 850 -21.92 22.29 -28.77
C ILE A 850 -22.06 23.73 -28.28
N PRO A 851 -22.45 23.99 -27.02
CA PRO A 851 -22.50 25.34 -26.48
C PRO A 851 -21.11 25.97 -26.45
N LEU A 852 -20.97 27.15 -27.08
CA LEU A 852 -19.71 27.88 -27.18
C LEU A 852 -19.58 29.00 -26.14
N PHE A 853 -20.70 29.53 -25.64
CA PHE A 853 -20.76 30.48 -24.53
C PHE A 853 -22.16 30.53 -23.92
N THR A 854 -22.31 30.35 -22.61
CA THR A 854 -23.63 30.51 -21.94
C THR A 854 -23.86 31.96 -21.53
N ILE A 855 -24.80 32.63 -22.19
CA ILE A 855 -25.19 34.03 -21.94
C ILE A 855 -26.08 34.14 -20.70
N TYR A 856 -27.01 33.19 -20.52
CA TYR A 856 -27.92 33.17 -19.37
C TYR A 856 -28.32 31.72 -19.04
N ASN A 857 -28.44 31.41 -17.75
CA ASN A 857 -28.92 30.10 -17.31
C ASN A 857 -29.76 30.20 -16.03
N LYS A 858 -31.04 29.89 -16.13
CA LYS A 858 -31.96 29.83 -14.98
C LYS A 858 -31.72 28.53 -14.22
N LYS A 859 -31.11 28.61 -13.02
CA LYS A 859 -30.99 27.43 -12.15
C LYS A 859 -32.38 26.92 -11.75
N ARG A 860 -32.56 25.60 -11.77
CA ARG A 860 -33.73 24.92 -11.19
C ARG A 860 -33.67 25.09 -9.66
N LYS A 861 -34.83 25.37 -9.04
CA LYS A 861 -35.00 25.31 -7.58
C LYS A 861 -35.34 23.88 -7.16
#